data_AF-A0A536Z666-F1
#
_entry.id   AF-A0A536Z666-F1
#
_cell.length_a   1.000
_cell.length_b   1.000
_cell.length_c   1.000
_cell.angle_alpha   90.00
_cell.angle_beta   90.00
_cell.angle_gamma   90.00
#
_symmetry.space_group_name_H-M   'P 1'
#
loop_
_entity.id
_entity.type
_entity.pdbx_description
1 polymer ?
#
loop_
_entity_poly.entity_id
_entity_poly.type
_entity_poly.pdbx_seq_one_letter_code
_entity_poly.pdbx_strand_id
1 'polypeptide(L)'
;MLRRLFGARKGAVEKPPILGPSGAGEDPPVSVSGELDAALQHHQAGRLSEAEAAYRGMLAVDPDNIDALHFLGVISHQRGEHGRAAELISRALSRNPSNAPAHNNLGNTLGAQGKLNEAVVSYLNALALEPDYVDALVNLGAALRAQGRLDRALACYKRALALAPNAPAARAGLQDVLKAENNVGKAAVHDDRAPTLERESCEWHFDQGNSYKDQSLWDEAVASYEKALSLVPDFSPAYVNLGNVLNVQGKPDQAIACYRKALVLDPDLLEAHYNLADVMRDQNRLNEAISCYEKVLALRPDLPEAHYGLGHVFRNQGRLYEGLACNKKALSLDPEYVEARWALAMSQVPKMYGTDADPASCRTAFAGQLDELERWFDGTRSAEGFRAVGVQQPFPLAYQEENNRSLLKRYGDLCARLMGEWFGRQGFVVPGRRSSDGVIRIGVPSQYFWNHSVWNAIVKGWFEKIGRERFALYAFYFGARQDRETLFAKSSAAHFEQGARPLRQWVQDIIDRQLDVLIYPEIGMDPLSIKLASLRLAPVQVATWGHPETTGLPTIDYYLSAEEMEPPDAQVNYTERLITLPNLGCFYRAWGNEAIRLDLDELGIDPRSPLFLCPGMPFKYAPQHDWVFAEIARSLGRCQFIFFIPEVSILAEKLRQRLEAVFIRYGLKIDDHVIFIPWLSGPAFDGLLDRADVFLDTIGFSGFNTAMQAVERGIPIVTREGRFLRGRLASGILKRMGLQELVAGSEEDYIALAVKLIRDGEYRERTRKRIAAERHVLFEDRAPIRALENFLAEVAK
;
A
#
# COMPACT_ATOMS: atom_id res chain seq x y z
N MET A 1 -0.60 -9.14 -48.62
CA MET A 1 -1.13 -10.19 -49.51
C MET A 1 -0.38 -11.50 -49.25
N LEU A 2 -0.58 -12.13 -48.09
CA LEU A 2 0.06 -13.40 -47.69
C LEU A 2 -0.86 -14.15 -46.72
N ARG A 3 -1.89 -14.82 -47.26
CA ARG A 3 -2.70 -15.83 -46.55
C ARG A 3 -2.62 -17.11 -47.36
N ARG A 4 -2.33 -18.24 -46.69
CA ARG A 4 -2.15 -19.64 -47.15
C ARG A 4 -0.69 -20.11 -47.13
N LEU A 5 -0.32 -20.84 -46.08
CA LEU A 5 0.88 -21.70 -46.07
C LEU A 5 0.66 -23.11 -45.49
N PHE A 6 -0.55 -23.48 -45.08
CA PHE A 6 -0.85 -24.82 -44.56
C PHE A 6 -2.13 -25.40 -45.18
N GLY A 7 -1.96 -26.43 -46.02
CA GLY A 7 -3.05 -27.16 -46.67
C GLY A 7 -2.55 -28.06 -47.80
N ALA A 8 -2.47 -29.37 -47.57
CA ALA A 8 -1.88 -30.32 -48.52
C ALA A 8 -2.92 -30.99 -49.43
N ARG A 9 -2.60 -31.18 -50.73
CA ARG A 9 -2.68 -32.48 -51.46
C ARG A 9 -2.32 -32.45 -52.96
N LYS A 10 -1.41 -33.38 -53.33
CA LYS A 10 -1.35 -34.27 -54.52
C LYS A 10 -1.41 -33.75 -55.99
N GLY A 11 -0.45 -34.27 -56.79
CA GLY A 11 -0.49 -34.41 -58.27
C GLY A 11 0.46 -33.43 -58.98
N ALA A 12 1.63 -33.80 -59.54
CA ALA A 12 1.92 -34.70 -60.67
C ALA A 12 1.40 -34.14 -62.03
N VAL A 13 2.15 -34.09 -63.14
CA VAL A 13 3.50 -34.61 -63.46
C VAL A 13 4.05 -34.00 -64.79
N GLU A 14 5.39 -33.87 -64.94
CA GLU A 14 6.21 -33.77 -66.21
C GLU A 14 5.95 -32.65 -67.27
N LYS A 15 6.90 -32.23 -68.15
CA LYS A 15 8.39 -32.22 -68.25
C LYS A 15 8.86 -31.12 -69.27
N PRO A 16 10.17 -30.75 -69.35
CA PRO A 16 10.71 -29.64 -70.17
C PRO A 16 11.24 -30.09 -71.56
N PRO A 17 11.98 -29.24 -72.32
CA PRO A 17 13.44 -29.47 -72.38
C PRO A 17 14.40 -28.27 -72.65
N ILE A 18 15.66 -28.45 -72.22
CA ILE A 18 16.96 -28.09 -72.87
C ILE A 18 17.40 -26.61 -73.05
N LEU A 19 18.25 -26.19 -72.10
CA LEU A 19 19.65 -25.69 -72.23
C LEU A 19 20.19 -25.03 -73.53
N GLY A 20 20.87 -23.90 -73.33
CA GLY A 20 21.95 -23.37 -74.18
C GLY A 20 22.70 -22.20 -73.49
N PRO A 21 24.01 -22.28 -73.21
CA PRO A 21 24.72 -21.24 -72.44
C PRO A 21 25.66 -20.35 -73.29
N SER A 22 25.77 -19.07 -72.94
CA SER A 22 27.03 -18.28 -72.85
C SER A 22 26.79 -16.77 -72.94
N GLY A 23 27.58 -15.97 -72.24
CA GLY A 23 27.70 -14.52 -72.49
C GLY A 23 27.68 -13.70 -71.21
N ALA A 24 28.84 -13.17 -70.81
CA ALA A 24 28.91 -12.23 -69.69
C ALA A 24 28.40 -10.84 -70.12
N GLY A 25 27.52 -10.28 -69.31
CA GLY A 25 27.10 -8.87 -69.33
C GLY A 25 26.72 -8.49 -67.90
N GLU A 26 27.07 -7.28 -67.48
CA GLU A 26 26.74 -6.78 -66.15
C GLU A 26 25.23 -6.53 -66.04
N ASP A 27 24.54 -7.31 -65.21
CA ASP A 27 23.15 -7.02 -64.85
C ASP A 27 23.08 -5.91 -63.79
N PRO A 28 21.97 -5.14 -63.72
CA PRO A 28 21.83 -4.04 -62.75
C PRO A 28 21.81 -4.57 -61.30
N PRO A 29 22.00 -3.71 -60.28
CA PRO A 29 21.84 -4.12 -58.90
C PRO A 29 20.42 -4.68 -58.69
N VAL A 30 20.35 -5.98 -58.42
CA VAL A 30 19.10 -6.71 -58.22
C VAL A 30 18.38 -6.08 -57.02
N SER A 31 17.10 -5.71 -57.22
CA SER A 31 16.29 -5.16 -56.14
C SER A 31 16.21 -6.18 -55.00
N VAL A 32 16.55 -5.75 -53.78
CA VAL A 32 16.52 -6.58 -52.54
C VAL A 32 15.16 -7.27 -52.33
N SER A 33 14.07 -6.70 -52.86
CA SER A 33 12.74 -7.33 -52.84
C SER A 33 12.64 -8.62 -53.67
N GLY A 34 13.35 -8.71 -54.80
CA GLY A 34 13.27 -9.85 -55.72
C GLY A 34 13.95 -11.11 -55.19
N GLU A 35 15.04 -10.94 -54.43
CA GLU A 35 15.76 -12.05 -53.80
C GLU A 35 14.97 -12.66 -52.65
N LEU A 36 14.31 -11.83 -51.83
CA LEU A 36 13.42 -12.29 -50.76
C LEU A 36 12.23 -13.07 -51.31
N ASP A 37 11.58 -12.57 -52.37
CA ASP A 37 10.46 -13.26 -53.03
C ASP A 37 10.90 -14.61 -53.63
N ALA A 38 12.08 -14.69 -54.24
CA ALA A 38 12.65 -15.95 -54.72
C ALA A 38 12.93 -16.92 -53.56
N ALA A 39 13.59 -16.46 -52.49
CA ALA A 39 13.89 -17.28 -51.31
C ALA A 39 12.60 -17.82 -50.66
N LEU A 40 11.56 -16.99 -50.56
CA LEU A 40 10.23 -17.38 -50.09
C LEU A 40 9.57 -18.40 -51.03
N GLN A 41 9.68 -18.28 -52.35
CA GLN A 41 9.16 -19.30 -53.27
C GLN A 41 9.87 -20.65 -53.11
N HIS A 42 11.19 -20.66 -52.87
CA HIS A 42 11.91 -21.89 -52.54
C HIS A 42 11.43 -22.50 -51.21
N HIS A 43 11.25 -21.67 -50.18
CA HIS A 43 10.76 -22.09 -48.86
C HIS A 43 9.34 -22.67 -48.94
N GLN A 44 8.40 -21.96 -49.59
CA GLN A 44 7.01 -22.38 -49.79
C GLN A 44 6.90 -23.67 -50.62
N ALA A 45 7.83 -23.90 -51.55
CA ALA A 45 7.90 -25.13 -52.34
C ALA A 45 8.64 -26.29 -51.63
N GLY A 46 9.04 -26.14 -50.36
CA GLY A 46 9.75 -27.16 -49.59
C GLY A 46 11.21 -27.39 -50.01
N ARG A 47 11.77 -26.54 -50.87
CA ARG A 47 13.18 -26.57 -51.30
C ARG A 47 14.06 -25.89 -50.26
N LEU A 48 14.12 -26.49 -49.07
CA LEU A 48 14.70 -25.89 -47.86
C LEU A 48 16.21 -25.62 -47.97
N SER A 49 16.94 -26.40 -48.76
CA SER A 49 18.39 -26.19 -48.97
C SER A 49 18.65 -24.97 -49.84
N GLU A 50 17.86 -24.79 -50.90
CA GLU A 50 17.93 -23.66 -51.81
C GLU A 50 17.40 -22.38 -51.15
N ALA A 51 16.33 -22.48 -50.35
CA ALA A 51 15.83 -21.37 -49.54
C ALA A 51 16.87 -20.91 -48.51
N GLU A 52 17.49 -21.84 -47.79
CA GLU A 52 18.58 -21.54 -46.86
C GLU A 52 19.77 -20.89 -47.56
N ALA A 53 20.17 -21.40 -48.73
CA ALA A 53 21.25 -20.80 -49.51
C ALA A 53 20.93 -19.36 -49.92
N ALA A 54 19.70 -19.09 -50.36
CA ALA A 54 19.24 -17.74 -50.71
C ALA A 54 19.26 -16.79 -49.49
N TYR A 55 18.65 -17.17 -48.36
CA TYR A 55 18.68 -16.33 -47.16
C TYR A 55 20.09 -16.15 -46.58
N ARG A 56 20.99 -17.15 -46.69
CA ARG A 56 22.41 -16.98 -46.32
C ARG A 56 23.15 -16.02 -47.27
N GLY A 57 22.78 -16.00 -48.55
CA GLY A 57 23.25 -14.99 -49.51
C GLY A 57 22.84 -13.59 -49.08
N MET A 58 21.56 -13.40 -48.71
CA MET A 58 21.07 -12.14 -48.15
C MET A 58 21.84 -11.71 -46.90
N LEU A 59 22.11 -12.63 -45.95
CA LEU A 59 22.92 -12.34 -44.76
C LEU A 59 24.41 -12.07 -45.04
N ALA A 60 24.94 -12.48 -46.20
CA ALA A 60 26.30 -12.13 -46.61
C ALA A 60 26.40 -10.68 -47.13
N VAL A 61 25.28 -10.10 -47.59
CA VAL A 61 25.16 -8.70 -48.02
C VAL A 61 24.74 -7.79 -46.85
N ASP A 62 23.75 -8.22 -46.08
CA ASP A 62 23.23 -7.53 -44.89
C ASP A 62 23.13 -8.51 -43.70
N PRO A 63 24.14 -8.57 -42.81
CA PRO A 63 24.18 -9.50 -41.67
C PRO A 63 23.06 -9.37 -40.65
N ASP A 64 22.29 -8.27 -40.68
CA ASP A 64 21.18 -7.98 -39.78
C ASP A 64 19.81 -7.93 -40.50
N ASN A 65 19.74 -8.45 -41.73
CA ASN A 65 18.51 -8.52 -42.51
C ASN A 65 17.41 -9.29 -41.76
N ILE A 66 16.36 -8.58 -41.34
CA ILE A 66 15.32 -9.08 -40.43
C ILE A 66 14.62 -10.32 -41.01
N ASP A 67 14.23 -10.28 -42.28
CA ASP A 67 13.49 -11.36 -42.93
C ASP A 67 14.38 -12.59 -43.13
N ALA A 68 15.63 -12.41 -43.60
CA ALA A 68 16.56 -13.52 -43.74
C ALA A 68 16.90 -14.18 -42.38
N LEU A 69 17.12 -13.39 -41.32
CA LEU A 69 17.30 -13.90 -39.95
C LEU A 69 16.07 -14.69 -39.47
N HIS A 70 14.87 -14.12 -39.62
CA HIS A 70 13.61 -14.74 -39.21
C HIS A 70 13.37 -16.07 -39.96
N PHE A 71 13.44 -16.07 -41.29
CA PHE A 71 13.17 -17.27 -42.08
C PHE A 71 14.27 -18.33 -42.02
N LEU A 72 15.55 -17.97 -41.82
CA LEU A 72 16.59 -18.94 -41.48
C LEU A 72 16.38 -19.57 -40.10
N GLY A 73 15.87 -18.80 -39.15
CA GLY A 73 15.42 -19.32 -37.86
C GLY A 73 14.30 -20.34 -38.02
N VAL A 74 13.30 -20.05 -38.87
CA VAL A 74 12.23 -21.00 -39.20
C VAL A 74 12.76 -22.27 -39.88
N ILE A 75 13.68 -22.18 -40.84
CA ILE A 75 14.30 -23.36 -41.46
C ILE A 75 15.13 -24.17 -40.44
N SER A 76 15.90 -23.50 -39.58
CA SER A 76 16.65 -24.15 -38.51
C SER A 76 15.70 -24.91 -37.56
N HIS A 77 14.55 -24.33 -37.22
CA HIS A 77 13.52 -25.00 -36.42
C HIS A 77 12.97 -26.25 -37.12
N GLN A 78 12.63 -26.15 -38.41
CA GLN A 78 12.13 -27.28 -39.21
C GLN A 78 13.13 -28.44 -39.31
N ARG A 79 14.44 -28.17 -39.17
CA ARG A 79 15.50 -29.20 -39.14
C ARG A 79 15.84 -29.73 -37.74
N GLY A 80 15.15 -29.26 -36.69
CA GLY A 80 15.45 -29.64 -35.31
C GLY A 80 16.62 -28.87 -34.67
N GLU A 81 17.21 -27.89 -35.36
CA GLU A 81 18.27 -27.01 -34.84
C GLU A 81 17.68 -25.91 -33.91
N HIS A 82 16.86 -26.31 -32.93
CA HIS A 82 16.03 -25.38 -32.16
C HIS A 82 16.82 -24.31 -31.41
N GLY A 83 18.02 -24.60 -30.91
CA GLY A 83 18.88 -23.60 -30.25
C GLY A 83 19.28 -22.46 -31.18
N ARG A 84 19.79 -22.81 -32.36
CA ARG A 84 20.17 -21.88 -33.44
C ARG A 84 18.95 -21.12 -33.98
N ALA A 85 17.81 -21.79 -34.09
CA ALA A 85 16.56 -21.15 -34.48
C ALA A 85 16.15 -20.03 -33.50
N ALA A 86 16.25 -20.28 -32.18
CA ALA A 86 15.89 -19.28 -31.18
C ALA A 86 16.84 -18.07 -31.24
N GLU A 87 18.14 -18.30 -31.42
CA GLU A 87 19.13 -17.23 -31.60
C GLU A 87 18.80 -16.34 -32.83
N LEU A 88 18.60 -16.96 -34.00
CA LEU A 88 18.31 -16.25 -35.25
C LEU A 88 17.01 -15.43 -35.19
N ILE A 89 15.94 -16.01 -34.65
CA ILE A 89 14.65 -15.29 -34.50
C ILE A 89 14.77 -14.18 -33.43
N SER A 90 15.51 -14.41 -32.35
CA SER A 90 15.76 -13.37 -31.33
C SER A 90 16.57 -12.20 -31.88
N ARG A 91 17.53 -12.45 -32.78
CA ARG A 91 18.26 -11.41 -33.52
C ARG A 91 17.36 -10.65 -34.49
N ALA A 92 16.44 -11.31 -35.19
CA ALA A 92 15.44 -10.63 -36.02
C ALA A 92 14.53 -9.72 -35.15
N LEU A 93 14.10 -10.20 -33.98
CA LEU A 93 13.24 -9.47 -33.04
C LEU A 93 13.96 -8.32 -32.31
N SER A 94 15.28 -8.38 -32.10
CA SER A 94 16.02 -7.24 -31.54
C SER A 94 16.18 -6.08 -32.54
N ARG A 95 16.04 -6.36 -33.84
CA ARG A 95 15.99 -5.35 -34.92
C ARG A 95 14.57 -4.90 -35.23
N ASN A 96 13.57 -5.78 -35.15
CA ASN A 96 12.15 -5.43 -35.28
C ASN A 96 11.28 -6.12 -34.21
N PRO A 97 11.10 -5.48 -33.03
CA PRO A 97 10.27 -6.01 -31.95
C PRO A 97 8.78 -6.14 -32.30
N SER A 98 8.32 -5.50 -33.37
CA SER A 98 6.90 -5.44 -33.78
C SER A 98 6.50 -6.53 -34.78
N ASN A 99 7.34 -7.55 -34.99
CA ASN A 99 7.05 -8.67 -35.90
C ASN A 99 6.31 -9.82 -35.16
N ALA A 100 4.97 -9.82 -35.22
CA ALA A 100 4.13 -10.83 -34.57
C ALA A 100 4.40 -12.28 -35.07
N PRO A 101 4.57 -12.55 -36.38
CA PRO A 101 5.03 -13.84 -36.88
C PRO A 101 6.37 -14.31 -36.31
N ALA A 102 7.34 -13.41 -36.10
CA ALA A 102 8.62 -13.77 -35.49
C ALA A 102 8.46 -14.13 -34.01
N HIS A 103 7.66 -13.38 -33.23
CA HIS A 103 7.33 -13.74 -31.84
C HIS A 103 6.63 -15.11 -31.75
N ASN A 104 5.66 -15.40 -32.61
CA ASN A 104 5.00 -16.72 -32.65
C ASN A 104 6.00 -17.86 -32.98
N ASN A 105 6.92 -17.64 -33.94
CA ASN A 105 7.91 -18.65 -34.32
C ASN A 105 9.04 -18.82 -33.28
N LEU A 106 9.38 -17.77 -32.53
CA LEU A 106 10.24 -17.88 -31.35
C LEU A 106 9.55 -18.70 -30.27
N GLY A 107 8.26 -18.46 -30.00
CA GLY A 107 7.45 -19.26 -29.08
C GLY A 107 7.43 -20.75 -29.44
N ASN A 108 7.19 -21.07 -30.71
CA ASN A 108 7.24 -22.46 -31.21
C ASN A 108 8.61 -23.11 -30.95
N THR A 109 9.68 -22.34 -31.15
CA THR A 109 11.05 -22.81 -30.98
C THR A 109 11.42 -23.04 -29.52
N LEU A 110 11.02 -22.13 -28.62
CA LEU A 110 11.21 -22.27 -27.18
C LEU A 110 10.36 -23.43 -26.63
N GLY A 111 9.14 -23.61 -27.13
CA GLY A 111 8.27 -24.75 -26.81
C GLY A 111 8.91 -26.09 -27.17
N ALA A 112 9.52 -26.20 -28.35
CA ALA A 112 10.27 -27.40 -28.76
C ALA A 112 11.54 -27.66 -27.92
N GLN A 113 12.10 -26.64 -27.25
CA GLN A 113 13.17 -26.79 -26.25
C GLN A 113 12.65 -27.13 -24.84
N GLY A 114 11.33 -27.26 -24.64
CA GLY A 114 10.72 -27.45 -23.32
C GLY A 114 10.61 -26.17 -22.47
N LYS A 115 11.00 -25.01 -22.99
CA LYS A 115 10.97 -23.70 -22.30
C LYS A 115 9.58 -23.07 -22.34
N LEU A 116 8.61 -23.75 -21.74
CA LEU A 116 7.19 -23.39 -21.85
C LEU A 116 6.88 -21.97 -21.34
N ASN A 117 7.54 -21.50 -20.28
CA ASN A 117 7.34 -20.13 -19.75
C ASN A 117 7.78 -19.05 -20.75
N GLU A 118 8.98 -19.20 -21.32
CA GLU A 118 9.52 -18.28 -22.34
C GLU A 118 8.63 -18.31 -23.61
N ALA A 119 8.18 -19.50 -24.01
CA ALA A 119 7.26 -19.67 -25.14
C ALA A 119 5.93 -18.94 -24.94
N VAL A 120 5.30 -19.07 -23.75
CA VAL A 120 4.08 -18.34 -23.39
C VAL A 120 4.26 -16.82 -23.52
N VAL A 121 5.39 -16.27 -23.05
CA VAL A 121 5.70 -14.84 -23.21
C VAL A 121 5.83 -14.46 -24.68
N SER A 122 6.51 -15.25 -25.51
CA SER A 122 6.61 -14.98 -26.94
C SER A 122 5.25 -14.99 -27.65
N TYR A 123 4.36 -15.94 -27.34
CA TYR A 123 3.01 -15.92 -27.93
C TYR A 123 2.17 -14.74 -27.44
N LEU A 124 2.28 -14.34 -26.18
CA LEU A 124 1.61 -13.16 -25.65
C LEU A 124 2.11 -11.87 -26.33
N ASN A 125 3.40 -11.75 -26.62
CA ASN A 125 3.95 -10.64 -27.41
C ASN A 125 3.40 -10.63 -28.84
N ALA A 126 3.27 -11.79 -29.50
CA ALA A 126 2.64 -11.88 -30.81
C ALA A 126 1.17 -11.40 -30.77
N LEU A 127 0.43 -11.73 -29.71
CA LEU A 127 -0.98 -11.34 -29.52
C LEU A 127 -1.16 -9.90 -29.01
N ALA A 128 -0.15 -9.29 -28.40
CA ALA A 128 -0.16 -7.86 -28.09
C ALA A 128 -0.03 -7.01 -29.37
N LEU A 129 0.67 -7.53 -30.38
CA LEU A 129 0.85 -6.89 -31.68
C LEU A 129 -0.31 -7.20 -32.65
N GLU A 130 -0.75 -8.44 -32.71
CA GLU A 130 -1.89 -8.89 -33.54
C GLU A 130 -2.87 -9.72 -32.70
N PRO A 131 -3.85 -9.09 -32.02
CA PRO A 131 -4.77 -9.76 -31.09
C PRO A 131 -5.58 -10.92 -31.69
N ASP A 132 -5.80 -10.90 -33.00
CA ASP A 132 -6.59 -11.89 -33.72
C ASP A 132 -5.73 -12.96 -34.43
N TYR A 133 -4.45 -13.06 -34.08
CA TYR A 133 -3.52 -14.03 -34.66
C TYR A 133 -3.84 -15.46 -34.18
N VAL A 134 -4.69 -16.15 -34.93
CA VAL A 134 -5.23 -17.48 -34.63
C VAL A 134 -4.14 -18.50 -34.29
N ASP A 135 -3.05 -18.56 -35.06
CA ASP A 135 -1.98 -19.54 -34.80
C ASP A 135 -1.29 -19.28 -33.45
N ALA A 136 -1.05 -18.01 -33.09
CA ALA A 136 -0.48 -17.66 -31.79
C ALA A 136 -1.43 -17.99 -30.63
N LEU A 137 -2.76 -17.85 -30.80
CA LEU A 137 -3.76 -18.31 -29.82
C LEU A 137 -3.74 -19.84 -29.64
N VAL A 138 -3.64 -20.59 -30.74
CA VAL A 138 -3.57 -22.07 -30.70
C VAL A 138 -2.28 -22.54 -30.02
N ASN A 139 -1.15 -21.92 -30.35
CA ASN A 139 0.16 -22.29 -29.81
C ASN A 139 0.28 -21.88 -28.32
N LEU A 140 -0.24 -20.71 -27.94
CA LEU A 140 -0.38 -20.30 -26.54
C LEU A 140 -1.25 -21.27 -25.75
N GLY A 141 -2.40 -21.69 -26.31
CA GLY A 141 -3.26 -22.69 -25.69
C GLY A 141 -2.55 -24.02 -25.46
N ALA A 142 -1.74 -24.47 -26.42
CA ALA A 142 -0.96 -25.71 -26.30
C ALA A 142 0.12 -25.61 -25.22
N ALA A 143 0.84 -24.50 -25.14
CA ALA A 143 1.85 -24.27 -24.10
C ALA A 143 1.23 -24.17 -22.70
N LEU A 144 0.12 -23.45 -22.55
CA LEU A 144 -0.62 -23.34 -21.28
C LEU A 144 -1.18 -24.71 -20.83
N ARG A 145 -1.68 -25.53 -21.76
CA ARG A 145 -2.13 -26.90 -21.47
C ARG A 145 -0.96 -27.77 -20.98
N ALA A 146 0.21 -27.66 -21.62
CA ALA A 146 1.42 -28.38 -21.19
C ALA A 146 1.94 -27.93 -19.81
N GLN A 147 1.60 -26.70 -19.37
CA GLN A 147 1.83 -26.20 -18.01
C GLN A 147 0.72 -26.59 -17.01
N GLY A 148 -0.30 -27.37 -17.39
CA GLY A 148 -1.46 -27.69 -16.56
C GLY A 148 -2.45 -26.55 -16.35
N ARG A 149 -2.33 -25.42 -17.07
CA ARG A 149 -3.15 -24.22 -16.92
C ARG A 149 -4.40 -24.30 -17.80
N LEU A 150 -5.24 -25.30 -17.54
CA LEU A 150 -6.34 -25.73 -18.39
C LEU A 150 -7.33 -24.59 -18.71
N ASP A 151 -7.77 -23.80 -17.74
CA ASP A 151 -8.72 -22.69 -17.96
C ASP A 151 -8.20 -21.65 -18.97
N ARG A 152 -6.90 -21.31 -18.88
CA ARG A 152 -6.27 -20.33 -19.78
C ARG A 152 -6.04 -20.93 -21.16
N ALA A 153 -5.74 -22.23 -21.26
CA ALA A 153 -5.70 -22.94 -22.53
C ALA A 153 -7.07 -22.99 -23.21
N LEU A 154 -8.13 -23.28 -22.43
CA LEU A 154 -9.52 -23.31 -22.85
C LEU A 154 -9.94 -21.95 -23.45
N ALA A 155 -9.63 -20.85 -22.77
CA ALA A 155 -9.90 -19.50 -23.25
C ALA A 155 -9.20 -19.19 -24.58
N CYS A 156 -7.92 -19.58 -24.73
CA CYS A 156 -7.16 -19.38 -25.96
C CYS A 156 -7.77 -20.16 -27.14
N TYR A 157 -8.14 -21.43 -26.94
CA TYR A 157 -8.76 -22.24 -27.99
C TYR A 157 -10.18 -21.77 -28.35
N LYS A 158 -11.00 -21.36 -27.37
CA LYS A 158 -12.32 -20.76 -27.61
C LYS A 158 -12.19 -19.48 -28.45
N ARG A 159 -11.24 -18.59 -28.13
CA ARG A 159 -10.98 -17.37 -28.91
C ARG A 159 -10.48 -17.68 -30.34
N ALA A 160 -9.57 -18.65 -30.49
CA ALA A 160 -9.10 -19.09 -31.80
C ALA A 160 -10.24 -19.62 -32.69
N LEU A 161 -11.19 -20.38 -32.12
CA LEU A 161 -12.37 -20.88 -32.83
C LEU A 161 -13.42 -19.81 -33.12
N ALA A 162 -13.54 -18.77 -32.28
CA ALA A 162 -14.41 -17.63 -32.59
C ALA A 162 -13.91 -16.85 -33.83
N LEU A 163 -12.59 -16.69 -33.95
CA LEU A 163 -11.94 -16.02 -35.08
C LEU A 163 -11.85 -16.91 -36.34
N ALA A 164 -11.65 -18.22 -36.16
CA ALA A 164 -11.57 -19.20 -37.24
C ALA A 164 -12.31 -20.50 -36.86
N PRO A 165 -13.64 -20.59 -37.07
CA PRO A 165 -14.47 -21.73 -36.67
C PRO A 165 -14.01 -23.09 -37.23
N ASN A 166 -13.29 -23.08 -38.35
CA ASN A 166 -12.76 -24.26 -39.03
C ASN A 166 -11.28 -24.57 -38.71
N ALA A 167 -10.67 -23.97 -37.67
CA ALA A 167 -9.30 -24.27 -37.25
C ALA A 167 -9.21 -25.66 -36.56
N PRO A 168 -8.63 -26.70 -37.21
CA PRO A 168 -8.67 -28.07 -36.67
C PRO A 168 -7.78 -28.23 -35.43
N ALA A 169 -6.63 -27.54 -35.37
CA ALA A 169 -5.73 -27.57 -34.24
C ALA A 169 -6.35 -26.91 -32.99
N ALA A 170 -7.11 -25.82 -33.15
CA ALA A 170 -7.86 -25.20 -32.06
C ALA A 170 -8.96 -26.13 -31.52
N ARG A 171 -9.67 -26.84 -32.43
CA ARG A 171 -10.71 -27.79 -32.06
C ARG A 171 -10.16 -29.03 -31.34
N ALA A 172 -9.03 -29.58 -31.82
CA ALA A 172 -8.35 -30.69 -31.17
C ALA A 172 -7.81 -30.28 -29.78
N GLY A 173 -7.14 -29.11 -29.70
CA GLY A 173 -6.66 -28.56 -28.43
C GLY A 173 -7.78 -28.35 -27.40
N LEU A 174 -8.92 -27.81 -27.84
CA LEU A 174 -10.13 -27.67 -27.02
C LEU A 174 -10.66 -29.04 -26.54
N GLN A 175 -10.79 -30.02 -27.43
CA GLN A 175 -11.24 -31.38 -27.06
C GLN A 175 -10.30 -32.06 -26.07
N ASP A 176 -8.99 -31.87 -26.20
CA ASP A 176 -8.01 -32.45 -25.29
C ASP A 176 -8.04 -31.77 -23.90
N VAL A 177 -8.25 -30.45 -23.83
CA VAL A 177 -8.45 -29.73 -22.56
C VAL A 177 -9.73 -30.21 -21.88
N LEU A 178 -10.85 -30.27 -22.60
CA LEU A 178 -12.13 -30.78 -22.08
C LEU A 178 -12.05 -32.27 -21.65
N LYS A 179 -11.20 -33.09 -22.28
CA LYS A 179 -10.90 -34.46 -21.82
C LYS A 179 -10.03 -34.48 -20.57
N ALA A 180 -9.06 -33.57 -20.44
CA ALA A 180 -8.25 -33.44 -19.23
C ALA A 180 -9.12 -33.00 -18.04
N GLU A 181 -10.02 -32.04 -18.25
CA GLU A 181 -11.00 -31.59 -17.26
C GLU A 181 -11.98 -32.72 -16.88
N ASN A 182 -12.57 -33.44 -17.84
CA ASN A 182 -13.42 -34.61 -17.55
C ASN A 182 -12.68 -35.78 -16.88
N ASN A 183 -11.37 -35.94 -17.08
CA ASN A 183 -10.59 -37.00 -16.40
C ASN A 183 -10.28 -36.69 -14.93
N VAL A 184 -10.35 -35.42 -14.50
CA VAL A 184 -10.27 -35.05 -13.08
C VAL A 184 -11.62 -35.21 -12.39
N GLY A 185 -12.73 -35.23 -13.14
CA GLY A 185 -14.04 -35.52 -12.58
C GLY A 185 -15.10 -35.94 -13.59
N LYS A 186 -15.18 -37.26 -13.88
CA LYS A 186 -16.42 -38.06 -13.79
C LYS A 186 -16.26 -39.50 -14.26
N ALA A 187 -16.95 -40.41 -13.57
CA ALA A 187 -17.52 -41.58 -14.22
C ALA A 187 -18.75 -41.15 -15.07
N ALA A 188 -18.95 -41.82 -16.22
CA ALA A 188 -20.11 -41.75 -17.14
C ALA A 188 -20.16 -40.65 -18.24
N VAL A 189 -19.53 -40.97 -19.39
CA VAL A 189 -20.11 -41.10 -20.76
C VAL A 189 -21.00 -39.98 -21.37
N HIS A 190 -20.45 -39.35 -22.43
CA HIS A 190 -21.02 -38.81 -23.70
C HIS A 190 -22.41 -38.13 -23.84
N ASP A 191 -22.41 -36.94 -24.45
CA ASP A 191 -22.89 -36.74 -25.85
C ASP A 191 -22.14 -35.57 -26.53
N ASP A 192 -22.08 -35.55 -27.86
CA ASP A 192 -21.17 -34.74 -28.69
C ASP A 192 -21.83 -33.45 -29.23
N ARG A 193 -22.08 -32.48 -28.33
CA ARG A 193 -22.51 -31.11 -28.69
C ARG A 193 -21.80 -30.05 -27.84
N ALA A 194 -21.36 -28.97 -28.48
CA ALA A 194 -20.76 -27.84 -27.77
C ALA A 194 -21.82 -27.20 -26.85
N PRO A 195 -21.56 -27.06 -25.53
CA PRO A 195 -22.52 -26.44 -24.64
C PRO A 195 -22.57 -24.94 -24.90
N THR A 196 -23.67 -24.48 -25.50
CA THR A 196 -24.27 -23.24 -25.03
C THR A 196 -24.59 -23.44 -23.56
N LEU A 197 -23.93 -22.68 -22.67
CA LEU A 197 -24.36 -22.61 -21.26
C LEU A 197 -25.87 -22.32 -21.26
N GLU A 198 -26.64 -23.12 -20.54
CA GLU A 198 -28.06 -22.81 -20.38
C GLU A 198 -28.16 -21.43 -19.73
N ARG A 199 -28.92 -20.55 -20.38
CA ARG A 199 -29.17 -19.20 -19.87
C ARG A 199 -29.81 -19.35 -18.49
N GLU A 200 -29.30 -18.64 -17.50
CA GLU A 200 -29.70 -18.75 -16.08
C GLU A 200 -29.18 -20.00 -15.31
N SER A 201 -28.19 -20.73 -15.85
CA SER A 201 -27.42 -21.74 -15.09
C SER A 201 -26.47 -21.13 -14.06
N CYS A 202 -25.99 -21.94 -13.12
CA CYS A 202 -25.06 -21.52 -12.06
C CYS A 202 -23.74 -20.99 -12.64
N GLU A 203 -23.16 -21.72 -13.58
CA GLU A 203 -21.92 -21.38 -14.28
C GLU A 203 -22.10 -20.09 -15.09
N TRP A 204 -23.24 -19.93 -15.77
CA TRP A 204 -23.56 -18.68 -16.48
C TRP A 204 -23.63 -17.48 -15.53
N HIS A 205 -24.31 -17.61 -14.39
CA HIS A 205 -24.38 -16.55 -13.39
C HIS A 205 -23.02 -16.23 -12.75
N PHE A 206 -22.16 -17.23 -12.55
CA PHE A 206 -20.80 -17.03 -12.06
C PHE A 206 -19.90 -16.32 -13.08
N ASP A 207 -19.98 -16.71 -14.36
CA ASP A 207 -19.25 -16.04 -15.45
C ASP A 207 -19.70 -14.60 -15.65
N GLN A 208 -21.02 -14.33 -15.53
CA GLN A 208 -21.54 -12.96 -15.49
C GLN A 208 -20.99 -12.18 -14.29
N GLY A 209 -20.96 -12.79 -13.09
CA GLY A 209 -20.36 -12.19 -11.90
C GLY A 209 -18.89 -11.83 -12.07
N ASN A 210 -18.12 -12.70 -12.74
CA ASN A 210 -16.73 -12.42 -13.11
C ASN A 210 -16.63 -11.26 -14.10
N SER A 211 -17.46 -11.25 -15.14
CA SER A 211 -17.49 -10.18 -16.15
C SER A 211 -17.85 -8.82 -15.54
N TYR A 212 -18.80 -8.77 -14.61
CA TYR A 212 -19.16 -7.54 -13.91
C TYR A 212 -18.05 -7.09 -12.94
N LYS A 213 -17.43 -8.02 -12.20
CA LYS A 213 -16.26 -7.74 -11.35
C LYS A 213 -15.11 -7.13 -12.15
N ASP A 214 -14.79 -7.67 -13.31
CA ASP A 214 -13.71 -7.17 -14.17
C ASP A 214 -14.04 -5.77 -14.75
N GLN A 215 -15.33 -5.44 -14.89
CA GLN A 215 -15.82 -4.10 -15.25
C GLN A 215 -15.96 -3.15 -14.05
N SER A 216 -15.63 -3.58 -12.83
CA SER A 216 -15.89 -2.83 -11.58
C SER A 216 -17.37 -2.52 -11.30
N LEU A 217 -18.28 -3.30 -11.89
CA LEU A 217 -19.73 -3.26 -11.66
C LEU A 217 -20.07 -4.14 -10.45
N TRP A 218 -19.79 -3.61 -9.26
CA TRP A 218 -19.73 -4.40 -8.03
C TRP A 218 -21.10 -4.95 -7.57
N ASP A 219 -22.18 -4.17 -7.69
CA ASP A 219 -23.50 -4.61 -7.26
C ASP A 219 -24.09 -5.68 -8.21
N GLU A 220 -23.87 -5.53 -9.52
CA GLU A 220 -24.21 -6.52 -10.54
C GLU A 220 -23.40 -7.81 -10.39
N ALA A 221 -22.13 -7.70 -9.98
CA ALA A 221 -21.28 -8.84 -9.66
C ALA A 221 -21.82 -9.60 -8.43
N VAL A 222 -22.12 -8.90 -7.33
CA VAL A 222 -22.74 -9.49 -6.12
C VAL A 222 -24.03 -10.22 -6.46
N ALA A 223 -24.98 -9.55 -7.14
CA ALA A 223 -26.26 -10.15 -7.50
C ALA A 223 -26.10 -11.39 -8.38
N SER A 224 -25.09 -11.41 -9.27
CA SER A 224 -24.79 -12.55 -10.13
C SER A 224 -24.20 -13.74 -9.35
N TYR A 225 -23.27 -13.51 -8.41
CA TYR A 225 -22.75 -14.58 -7.55
C TYR A 225 -23.80 -15.11 -6.57
N GLU A 226 -24.61 -14.25 -5.97
CA GLU A 226 -25.74 -14.66 -5.11
C GLU A 226 -26.73 -15.53 -5.88
N LYS A 227 -27.00 -15.17 -7.15
CA LYS A 227 -27.86 -15.97 -8.02
C LYS A 227 -27.25 -17.33 -8.37
N ALA A 228 -25.94 -17.40 -8.66
CA ALA A 228 -25.23 -18.68 -8.82
C ALA A 228 -25.35 -19.56 -7.56
N LEU A 229 -25.09 -18.98 -6.38
CA LEU A 229 -25.21 -19.66 -5.08
C LEU A 229 -26.64 -20.08 -4.73
N SER A 230 -27.66 -19.38 -5.24
CA SER A 230 -29.07 -19.81 -5.09
C SER A 230 -29.42 -21.06 -5.89
N LEU A 231 -28.64 -21.36 -6.94
CA LEU A 231 -28.80 -22.53 -7.81
C LEU A 231 -27.92 -23.70 -7.33
N VAL A 232 -26.68 -23.42 -6.93
CA VAL A 232 -25.73 -24.38 -6.33
C VAL A 232 -25.15 -23.80 -5.03
N PRO A 233 -25.75 -24.09 -3.86
CA PRO A 233 -25.29 -23.57 -2.56
C PRO A 233 -23.90 -24.03 -2.11
N ASP A 234 -23.34 -25.06 -2.76
CA ASP A 234 -22.05 -25.67 -2.40
C ASP A 234 -20.95 -25.33 -3.43
N PHE A 235 -21.01 -24.15 -4.05
CA PHE A 235 -20.05 -23.71 -5.07
C PHE A 235 -18.97 -22.76 -4.50
N SER A 236 -17.89 -23.34 -3.96
CA SER A 236 -16.79 -22.61 -3.29
C SER A 236 -16.19 -21.43 -4.08
N PRO A 237 -15.92 -21.54 -5.40
CA PRO A 237 -15.40 -20.41 -6.20
C PRO A 237 -16.31 -19.18 -6.22
N ALA A 238 -17.64 -19.38 -6.21
CA ALA A 238 -18.60 -18.27 -6.16
C ALA A 238 -18.56 -17.55 -4.80
N TYR A 239 -18.39 -18.28 -3.69
CA TYR A 239 -18.17 -17.67 -2.38
C TYR A 239 -16.86 -16.87 -2.31
N VAL A 240 -15.75 -17.38 -2.87
CA VAL A 240 -14.48 -16.63 -2.90
C VAL A 240 -14.63 -15.34 -3.70
N ASN A 241 -15.19 -15.40 -4.91
CA ASN A 241 -15.35 -14.21 -5.74
C ASN A 241 -16.39 -13.21 -5.20
N LEU A 242 -17.47 -13.69 -4.58
CA LEU A 242 -18.42 -12.84 -3.84
C LEU A 242 -17.71 -12.14 -2.67
N GLY A 243 -16.91 -12.87 -1.89
CA GLY A 243 -16.12 -12.30 -0.80
C GLY A 243 -15.16 -11.22 -1.26
N ASN A 244 -14.48 -11.44 -2.40
CA ASN A 244 -13.58 -10.45 -3.00
C ASN A 244 -14.31 -9.13 -3.33
N VAL A 245 -15.48 -9.20 -3.96
CA VAL A 245 -16.28 -8.02 -4.32
C VAL A 245 -16.83 -7.32 -3.07
N LEU A 246 -17.35 -8.09 -2.09
CA LEU A 246 -17.84 -7.53 -0.82
C LEU A 246 -16.73 -6.81 -0.06
N ASN A 247 -15.49 -7.31 -0.09
CA ASN A 247 -14.35 -6.64 0.51
C ASN A 247 -14.04 -5.29 -0.18
N VAL A 248 -14.04 -5.26 -1.52
CA VAL A 248 -13.87 -4.03 -2.31
C VAL A 248 -14.99 -3.01 -2.03
N GLN A 249 -16.22 -3.48 -1.80
CA GLN A 249 -17.34 -2.64 -1.37
C GLN A 249 -17.27 -2.15 0.09
N GLY A 250 -16.20 -2.47 0.83
CA GLY A 250 -16.05 -2.08 2.24
C GLY A 250 -16.95 -2.87 3.20
N LYS A 251 -17.32 -4.11 2.86
CA LYS A 251 -18.13 -5.04 3.67
C LYS A 251 -17.29 -6.23 4.18
N PRO A 252 -16.19 -6.01 4.93
CA PRO A 252 -15.19 -7.06 5.24
C PRO A 252 -15.76 -8.22 6.06
N ASP A 253 -16.72 -7.98 6.96
CA ASP A 253 -17.33 -9.06 7.75
C ASP A 253 -18.15 -10.03 6.88
N GLN A 254 -18.81 -9.50 5.84
CA GLN A 254 -19.53 -10.33 4.87
C GLN A 254 -18.54 -11.09 3.96
N ALA A 255 -17.42 -10.47 3.59
CA ALA A 255 -16.35 -11.14 2.87
C ALA A 255 -15.75 -12.31 3.68
N ILE A 256 -15.46 -12.09 4.96
CA ILE A 256 -14.99 -13.12 5.90
C ILE A 256 -15.99 -14.28 6.01
N ALA A 257 -17.29 -13.99 6.10
CA ALA A 257 -18.32 -15.02 6.10
C ALA A 257 -18.31 -15.86 4.81
N CYS A 258 -18.14 -15.22 3.65
CA CYS A 258 -18.03 -15.92 2.37
C CYS A 258 -16.78 -16.80 2.29
N TYR A 259 -15.60 -16.30 2.64
CA TYR A 259 -14.37 -17.12 2.65
C TYR A 259 -14.47 -18.29 3.62
N ARG A 260 -15.00 -18.08 4.84
CA ARG A 260 -15.23 -19.16 5.80
C ARG A 260 -16.21 -20.21 5.28
N LYS A 261 -17.26 -19.82 4.55
CA LYS A 261 -18.19 -20.77 3.90
C LYS A 261 -17.52 -21.53 2.75
N ALA A 262 -16.66 -20.88 1.96
CA ALA A 262 -15.84 -21.58 0.96
C ALA A 262 -14.92 -22.63 1.61
N LEU A 263 -14.28 -22.29 2.75
CA LEU A 263 -13.40 -23.19 3.50
C LEU A 263 -14.12 -24.33 4.24
N VAL A 264 -15.43 -24.23 4.46
CA VAL A 264 -16.25 -25.36 4.94
C VAL A 264 -16.52 -26.38 3.83
N LEU A 265 -16.58 -25.92 2.58
CA LEU A 265 -16.80 -26.76 1.40
C LEU A 265 -15.50 -27.36 0.86
N ASP A 266 -14.42 -26.59 0.88
CA ASP A 266 -13.06 -27.00 0.51
C ASP A 266 -12.03 -26.45 1.54
N PRO A 267 -11.64 -27.26 2.54
CA PRO A 267 -10.73 -26.84 3.60
C PRO A 267 -9.30 -26.50 3.16
N ASP A 268 -8.89 -26.91 1.96
CA ASP A 268 -7.55 -26.71 1.41
C ASP A 268 -7.52 -25.68 0.25
N LEU A 269 -8.63 -24.96 0.04
CA LEU A 269 -8.75 -23.88 -0.95
C LEU A 269 -7.81 -22.71 -0.63
N LEU A 270 -6.64 -22.70 -1.28
CA LEU A 270 -5.53 -21.79 -1.02
C LEU A 270 -5.93 -20.32 -1.15
N GLU A 271 -6.68 -19.97 -2.20
CA GLU A 271 -7.16 -18.60 -2.46
C GLU A 271 -8.07 -18.09 -1.35
N ALA A 272 -8.91 -18.96 -0.77
CA ALA A 272 -9.80 -18.59 0.33
C ALA A 272 -9.02 -18.33 1.62
N HIS A 273 -8.01 -19.14 1.93
CA HIS A 273 -7.11 -18.88 3.07
C HIS A 273 -6.30 -17.59 2.88
N TYR A 274 -5.77 -17.34 1.67
CA TYR A 274 -5.00 -16.14 1.38
C TYR A 274 -5.86 -14.86 1.50
N ASN A 275 -7.04 -14.84 0.87
CA ASN A 275 -7.91 -13.67 0.89
C ASN A 275 -8.50 -13.43 2.29
N LEU A 276 -8.76 -14.50 3.05
CA LEU A 276 -9.11 -14.41 4.47
C LEU A 276 -7.95 -13.80 5.30
N ALA A 277 -6.71 -14.21 5.05
CA ALA A 277 -5.53 -13.66 5.73
C ALA A 277 -5.36 -12.16 5.48
N ASP A 278 -5.50 -11.71 4.23
CA ASP A 278 -5.45 -10.30 3.84
C ASP A 278 -6.53 -9.47 4.57
N VAL A 279 -7.80 -9.91 4.55
CA VAL A 279 -8.88 -9.17 5.23
C VAL A 279 -8.73 -9.19 6.75
N MET A 280 -8.26 -10.30 7.34
CA MET A 280 -7.96 -10.38 8.78
C MET A 280 -6.81 -9.44 9.17
N ARG A 281 -5.76 -9.34 8.35
CA ARG A 281 -4.66 -8.38 8.56
C ARG A 281 -5.19 -6.95 8.55
N ASP A 282 -6.02 -6.61 7.58
CA ASP A 282 -6.53 -5.25 7.39
C ASP A 282 -7.57 -4.86 8.45
N GLN A 283 -8.30 -5.83 9.01
CA GLN A 283 -9.09 -5.69 10.25
C GLN A 283 -8.25 -5.67 11.55
N ASN A 284 -6.91 -5.74 11.47
CA ASN A 284 -6.00 -5.86 12.62
C ASN A 284 -6.24 -7.11 13.49
N ARG A 285 -6.84 -8.17 12.93
CA ARG A 285 -7.05 -9.49 13.55
C ARG A 285 -5.81 -10.37 13.33
N LEU A 286 -4.67 -9.88 13.81
CA LEU A 286 -3.34 -10.31 13.38
C LEU A 286 -3.05 -11.80 13.65
N ASN A 287 -3.56 -12.38 14.75
CA ASN A 287 -3.36 -13.81 15.04
C ASN A 287 -4.13 -14.72 14.05
N GLU A 288 -5.37 -14.37 13.69
CA GLU A 288 -6.13 -15.12 12.68
C GLU A 288 -5.47 -15.01 11.30
N ALA A 289 -4.93 -13.83 10.96
CA ALA A 289 -4.18 -13.63 9.72
C ALA A 289 -2.92 -14.51 9.66
N ILE A 290 -2.16 -14.63 10.76
CA ILE A 290 -0.99 -15.52 10.85
C ILE A 290 -1.40 -16.96 10.56
N SER A 291 -2.40 -17.51 11.25
CA SER A 291 -2.83 -18.89 11.04
C SER A 291 -3.31 -19.16 9.60
N CYS A 292 -3.95 -18.19 8.96
CA CYS A 292 -4.36 -18.30 7.56
C CYS A 292 -3.15 -18.28 6.60
N TYR A 293 -2.18 -17.38 6.77
CA TYR A 293 -0.95 -17.40 5.95
C TYR A 293 -0.08 -18.63 6.21
N GLU A 294 0.01 -19.12 7.45
CA GLU A 294 0.71 -20.37 7.78
C GLU A 294 0.06 -21.57 7.08
N LYS A 295 -1.27 -21.61 6.98
CA LYS A 295 -2.00 -22.62 6.20
C LYS A 295 -1.74 -22.50 4.69
N VAL A 296 -1.70 -21.29 4.13
CA VAL A 296 -1.28 -21.05 2.74
C VAL A 296 0.13 -21.58 2.50
N LEU A 297 1.08 -21.26 3.38
CA LEU A 297 2.47 -21.67 3.26
C LEU A 297 2.68 -23.18 3.51
N ALA A 298 1.83 -23.82 4.29
CA ALA A 298 1.81 -25.28 4.42
C ALA A 298 1.31 -25.99 3.15
N LEU A 299 0.38 -25.37 2.41
CA LEU A 299 -0.12 -25.87 1.13
C LEU A 299 0.83 -25.56 -0.04
N ARG A 300 1.46 -24.38 -0.04
CA ARG A 300 2.43 -23.95 -1.06
C ARG A 300 3.56 -23.10 -0.42
N PRO A 301 4.69 -23.71 -0.03
CA PRO A 301 5.78 -23.01 0.69
C PRO A 301 6.55 -21.97 -0.14
N ASP A 302 6.40 -21.99 -1.46
CA ASP A 302 7.13 -21.21 -2.46
C ASP A 302 6.34 -20.01 -3.01
N LEU A 303 5.39 -19.45 -2.24
CA LEU A 303 4.66 -18.22 -2.56
C LEU A 303 5.32 -16.96 -1.95
N PRO A 304 5.97 -16.08 -2.76
CA PRO A 304 6.51 -14.82 -2.27
C PRO A 304 5.46 -13.96 -1.55
N GLU A 305 4.24 -13.90 -2.07
CA GLU A 305 3.14 -13.06 -1.60
C GLU A 305 2.67 -13.47 -0.20
N ALA A 306 2.62 -14.77 0.08
CA ALA A 306 2.26 -15.29 1.39
C ALA A 306 3.35 -15.04 2.44
N HIS A 307 4.63 -15.16 2.07
CA HIS A 307 5.75 -14.76 2.94
C HIS A 307 5.72 -13.26 3.22
N TYR A 308 5.53 -12.42 2.21
CA TYR A 308 5.39 -10.97 2.37
C TYR A 308 4.19 -10.60 3.26
N GLY A 309 3.02 -11.20 3.01
CA GLY A 309 1.80 -10.99 3.79
C GLY A 309 2.02 -11.30 5.27
N LEU A 310 2.56 -12.48 5.57
CA LEU A 310 2.92 -12.89 6.94
C LEU A 310 3.96 -11.94 7.57
N GLY A 311 4.97 -11.51 6.80
CA GLY A 311 5.97 -10.55 7.25
C GLY A 311 5.38 -9.19 7.64
N HIS A 312 4.36 -8.73 6.89
CA HIS A 312 3.59 -7.53 7.22
C HIS A 312 2.78 -7.73 8.52
N VAL A 313 2.16 -8.90 8.74
CA VAL A 313 1.44 -9.19 10.00
C VAL A 313 2.38 -9.17 11.20
N PHE A 314 3.55 -9.83 11.11
CA PHE A 314 4.54 -9.83 12.19
C PHE A 314 5.06 -8.41 12.49
N ARG A 315 5.40 -7.62 11.46
CA ARG A 315 5.73 -6.20 11.65
C ARG A 315 4.59 -5.45 12.36
N ASN A 316 3.33 -5.74 12.02
CA ASN A 316 2.19 -5.08 12.64
C ASN A 316 2.00 -5.46 14.11
N GLN A 317 2.34 -6.70 14.50
CA GLN A 317 2.44 -7.15 15.90
C GLN A 317 3.64 -6.58 16.67
N GLY A 318 4.64 -6.00 15.98
CA GLY A 318 5.92 -5.60 16.59
C GLY A 318 6.97 -6.70 16.64
N ARG A 319 6.72 -7.84 15.98
CA ARG A 319 7.62 -9.00 15.82
C ARG A 319 8.62 -8.75 14.70
N LEU A 320 9.63 -7.94 15.02
CA LEU A 320 10.64 -7.41 14.10
C LEU A 320 11.36 -8.52 13.31
N TYR A 321 11.93 -9.50 14.02
CA TYR A 321 12.84 -10.46 13.41
C TYR A 321 12.12 -11.45 12.49
N GLU A 322 10.92 -11.90 12.88
CA GLU A 322 10.09 -12.74 12.02
C GLU A 322 9.62 -11.97 10.78
N GLY A 323 9.23 -10.69 10.93
CA GLY A 323 8.90 -9.83 9.79
C GLY A 323 10.04 -9.68 8.78
N LEU A 324 11.26 -9.43 9.29
CA LEU A 324 12.48 -9.35 8.46
C LEU A 324 12.82 -10.69 7.80
N ALA A 325 12.68 -11.82 8.50
CA ALA A 325 12.93 -13.15 7.96
C ALA A 325 11.95 -13.49 6.82
N CYS A 326 10.66 -13.17 7.00
CA CYS A 326 9.63 -13.38 6.00
C CYS A 326 9.87 -12.52 4.74
N ASN A 327 10.18 -11.23 4.88
CA ASN A 327 10.50 -10.37 3.74
C ASN A 327 11.76 -10.85 2.98
N LYS A 328 12.80 -11.31 3.71
CA LYS A 328 13.99 -11.93 3.09
C LYS A 328 13.64 -13.24 2.37
N LYS A 329 12.71 -14.04 2.92
CA LYS A 329 12.26 -15.28 2.28
C LYS A 329 11.46 -15.01 1.01
N ALA A 330 10.56 -14.02 1.01
CA ALA A 330 9.85 -13.56 -0.18
C ALA A 330 10.85 -13.16 -1.30
N LEU A 331 11.85 -12.33 -0.97
CA LEU A 331 12.89 -11.88 -1.92
C LEU A 331 13.85 -12.98 -2.38
N SER A 332 13.95 -14.09 -1.65
CA SER A 332 14.70 -15.27 -2.08
C SER A 332 13.95 -16.13 -3.11
N LEU A 333 12.61 -15.98 -3.16
CA LEU A 333 11.72 -16.66 -4.11
C LEU A 333 11.48 -15.79 -5.35
N ASP A 334 11.21 -14.49 -5.14
CA ASP A 334 11.13 -13.47 -6.19
C ASP A 334 11.98 -12.24 -5.82
N PRO A 335 13.20 -12.13 -6.36
CA PRO A 335 14.06 -10.97 -6.14
C PRO A 335 13.49 -9.65 -6.67
N GLU A 336 12.54 -9.67 -7.60
CA GLU A 336 11.95 -8.47 -8.18
C GLU A 336 10.66 -8.02 -7.47
N TYR A 337 10.27 -8.69 -6.37
CA TYR A 337 9.07 -8.37 -5.61
C TYR A 337 9.16 -7.01 -4.89
N VAL A 338 8.66 -5.98 -5.58
CA VAL A 338 8.63 -4.56 -5.19
C VAL A 338 8.19 -4.34 -3.74
N GLU A 339 7.04 -4.89 -3.34
CA GLU A 339 6.44 -4.68 -2.03
C GLU A 339 7.25 -5.35 -0.90
N ALA A 340 7.80 -6.54 -1.12
CA ALA A 340 8.66 -7.22 -0.16
C ALA A 340 10.01 -6.49 0.04
N ARG A 341 10.58 -5.93 -1.02
CA ARG A 341 11.82 -5.13 -0.95
C ARG A 341 11.61 -3.84 -0.18
N TRP A 342 10.49 -3.15 -0.44
CA TRP A 342 10.10 -1.98 0.32
C TRP A 342 9.84 -2.31 1.80
N ALA A 343 9.11 -3.38 2.08
CA ALA A 343 8.84 -3.84 3.43
C ALA A 343 10.10 -4.24 4.19
N LEU A 344 11.12 -4.81 3.53
CA LEU A 344 12.41 -5.11 4.15
C LEU A 344 13.08 -3.84 4.69
N ALA A 345 13.06 -2.74 3.94
CA ALA A 345 13.57 -1.45 4.40
C ALA A 345 12.72 -0.87 5.54
N MET A 346 11.40 -0.78 5.35
CA MET A 346 10.48 -0.20 6.36
C MET A 346 10.36 -1.04 7.65
N SER A 347 10.84 -2.28 7.62
CA SER A 347 10.95 -3.15 8.79
C SER A 347 12.24 -2.99 9.57
N GLN A 348 13.27 -2.27 9.09
CA GLN A 348 14.52 -2.08 9.87
C GLN A 348 14.31 -1.28 11.16
N VAL A 349 13.22 -0.52 11.25
CA VAL A 349 12.87 0.27 12.43
C VAL A 349 11.72 -0.42 13.18
N PRO A 350 11.94 -0.95 14.40
CA PRO A 350 10.88 -1.61 15.16
C PRO A 350 9.80 -0.62 15.59
N LYS A 351 8.55 -1.09 15.69
CA LYS A 351 7.45 -0.31 16.32
C LYS A 351 7.77 0.08 17.77
N MET A 352 8.53 -0.74 18.50
CA MET A 352 8.89 -0.51 19.90
C MET A 352 10.19 -1.24 20.25
N TYR A 353 11.09 -0.54 20.94
CA TYR A 353 12.37 -1.09 21.39
C TYR A 353 12.21 -1.99 22.63
N GLY A 354 13.06 -3.03 22.73
CA GLY A 354 13.19 -3.89 23.91
C GLY A 354 14.30 -3.39 24.84
N THR A 355 14.62 -4.16 25.88
CA THR A 355 15.72 -3.85 26.81
C THR A 355 17.09 -3.81 26.15
N ASP A 356 17.32 -4.71 25.18
CA ASP A 356 18.64 -4.96 24.60
C ASP A 356 18.81 -4.32 23.20
N ALA A 357 17.87 -3.46 22.82
CA ALA A 357 17.76 -2.98 21.45
C ALA A 357 18.51 -1.66 21.25
N ASP A 358 19.32 -1.58 20.19
CA ASP A 358 20.07 -0.39 19.80
C ASP A 358 19.33 0.41 18.70
N PRO A 359 18.80 1.62 19.02
CA PRO A 359 18.20 2.49 18.01
C PRO A 359 19.17 2.92 16.91
N ALA A 360 20.45 3.17 17.23
CA ALA A 360 21.43 3.64 16.24
C ALA A 360 21.75 2.56 15.20
N SER A 361 21.87 1.29 15.61
CA SER A 361 21.98 0.16 14.68
C SER A 361 20.74 0.03 13.78
N CYS A 362 19.53 0.19 14.33
CA CYS A 362 18.30 0.15 13.53
C CYS A 362 18.23 1.29 12.50
N ARG A 363 18.66 2.51 12.87
CA ARG A 363 18.76 3.66 11.95
C ARG A 363 19.79 3.42 10.85
N THR A 364 20.94 2.84 11.20
CA THR A 364 22.01 2.50 10.26
C THR A 364 21.54 1.44 9.26
N ALA A 365 20.84 0.40 9.74
CA ALA A 365 20.24 -0.61 8.87
C ALA A 365 19.17 -0.02 7.94
N PHE A 366 18.31 0.87 8.45
CA PHE A 366 17.33 1.58 7.62
C PHE A 366 18.00 2.43 6.54
N ALA A 367 19.05 3.19 6.88
CA ALA A 367 19.81 3.99 5.93
C ALA A 367 20.45 3.13 4.82
N GLY A 368 21.07 2.00 5.18
CA GLY A 368 21.64 1.07 4.20
C GLY A 368 20.59 0.44 3.29
N GLN A 369 19.41 0.12 3.81
CA GLN A 369 18.29 -0.37 3.01
C GLN A 369 17.66 0.72 2.11
N LEU A 370 17.69 2.00 2.52
CA LEU A 370 17.38 3.11 1.61
C LEU A 370 18.40 3.20 0.47
N ASP A 371 19.69 3.01 0.73
CA ASP A 371 20.70 2.97 -0.35
C ASP A 371 20.40 1.82 -1.34
N GLU A 372 19.99 0.65 -0.83
CA GLU A 372 19.62 -0.50 -1.67
C GLU A 372 18.37 -0.23 -2.50
N LEU A 373 17.34 0.41 -1.94
CA LEU A 373 16.14 0.81 -2.68
C LEU A 373 16.44 1.87 -3.75
N GLU A 374 17.24 2.89 -3.42
CA GLU A 374 17.66 3.94 -4.35
C GLU A 374 18.41 3.37 -5.56
N ARG A 375 19.30 2.40 -5.32
CA ARG A 375 20.02 1.67 -6.39
C ARG A 375 19.13 0.69 -7.16
N TRP A 376 18.21 -0.02 -6.49
CA TRP A 376 17.39 -1.04 -7.15
C TRP A 376 16.28 -0.43 -8.02
N PHE A 377 15.74 0.72 -7.63
CA PHE A 377 14.86 1.52 -8.49
C PHE A 377 15.67 2.36 -9.50
N ASP A 378 16.66 1.75 -10.16
CA ASP A 378 17.38 2.34 -11.29
C ASP A 378 16.65 2.09 -12.63
N GLY A 379 16.77 3.05 -13.54
CA GLY A 379 16.33 2.95 -14.93
C GLY A 379 14.92 2.38 -15.15
N THR A 380 14.86 1.10 -15.51
CA THR A 380 13.64 0.43 -15.97
C THR A 380 12.69 -0.03 -14.86
N ARG A 381 13.18 -0.27 -13.64
CA ARG A 381 12.37 -0.85 -12.54
C ARG A 381 11.42 0.14 -11.87
N SER A 382 11.62 1.44 -12.06
CA SER A 382 10.72 2.49 -11.54
C SER A 382 9.27 2.36 -12.00
N ALA A 383 9.00 1.66 -13.11
CA ALA A 383 7.68 1.49 -13.72
C ALA A 383 6.59 1.07 -12.73
N GLU A 384 6.96 0.24 -11.76
CA GLU A 384 6.05 -0.35 -10.78
C GLU A 384 6.28 0.18 -9.36
N GLY A 385 7.26 1.07 -9.16
CA GLY A 385 7.61 1.59 -7.83
C GLY A 385 6.50 2.39 -7.14
N PHE A 386 5.53 2.90 -7.90
CA PHE A 386 4.30 3.49 -7.34
C PHE A 386 3.49 2.49 -6.49
N ARG A 387 3.66 1.18 -6.71
CA ARG A 387 3.04 0.14 -5.88
C ARG A 387 3.61 0.19 -4.46
N ALA A 388 4.94 0.20 -4.33
CA ALA A 388 5.66 0.24 -3.05
C ALA A 388 5.34 1.45 -2.17
N VAL A 389 5.28 2.66 -2.75
CA VAL A 389 5.12 3.91 -1.97
C VAL A 389 3.87 3.84 -1.08
N GLY A 390 4.03 3.96 0.24
CA GLY A 390 2.93 3.94 1.21
C GLY A 390 2.45 2.55 1.68
N VAL A 391 2.89 1.45 1.06
CA VAL A 391 2.54 0.07 1.48
C VAL A 391 2.98 -0.20 2.91
N GLN A 392 4.21 0.21 3.22
CA GLN A 392 4.71 0.39 4.58
C GLN A 392 5.43 1.72 4.63
N GLN A 393 5.47 2.34 5.82
CA GLN A 393 6.01 3.69 6.01
C GLN A 393 6.96 3.68 7.20
N PRO A 394 7.99 4.55 7.23
CA PRO A 394 8.99 4.61 8.30
C PRO A 394 8.45 5.32 9.57
N PHE A 395 7.12 5.30 9.77
CA PHE A 395 6.38 5.86 10.89
C PHE A 395 7.01 5.64 12.29
N PRO A 396 7.64 4.48 12.60
CA PRO A 396 8.33 4.31 13.87
C PRO A 396 9.54 5.23 14.13
N LEU A 397 10.13 5.86 13.09
CA LEU A 397 11.26 6.79 13.25
C LEU A 397 10.92 7.97 14.16
N ALA A 398 9.68 8.47 14.10
CA ALA A 398 9.23 9.59 14.92
C ALA A 398 9.28 9.28 16.43
N TYR A 399 9.26 8.00 16.84
CA TYR A 399 9.33 7.61 18.26
C TYR A 399 10.77 7.49 18.80
N GLN A 400 11.76 7.96 18.03
CA GLN A 400 13.13 8.20 18.49
C GLN A 400 13.33 9.70 18.66
N GLU A 401 13.99 10.17 19.72
CA GLU A 401 14.29 11.60 19.92
C GLU A 401 15.51 12.05 19.09
N GLU A 402 15.52 11.72 17.80
CA GLU A 402 16.59 11.96 16.84
C GLU A 402 16.15 12.85 15.67
N ASN A 403 17.09 13.58 15.05
CA ASN A 403 16.75 14.36 13.85
C ASN A 403 16.64 13.41 12.64
N ASN A 404 15.42 13.21 12.13
CA ASN A 404 15.13 12.29 11.03
C ASN A 404 15.17 12.95 9.65
N ARG A 405 15.41 14.27 9.56
CA ARG A 405 15.32 15.06 8.33
C ARG A 405 16.14 14.51 7.17
N SER A 406 17.36 14.02 7.42
CA SER A 406 18.23 13.46 6.38
C SER A 406 17.67 12.14 5.82
N LEU A 407 17.20 11.24 6.69
CA LEU A 407 16.61 9.96 6.31
C LEU A 407 15.26 10.15 5.61
N LEU A 408 14.40 11.02 6.15
CA LEU A 408 13.09 11.29 5.59
C LEU A 408 13.19 12.06 4.28
N LYS A 409 14.16 12.97 4.10
CA LYS A 409 14.42 13.58 2.78
C LYS A 409 14.73 12.51 1.72
N ARG A 410 15.63 11.57 2.01
CA ARG A 410 15.98 10.49 1.07
C ARG A 410 14.77 9.61 0.72
N TYR A 411 14.01 9.22 1.74
CA TYR A 411 12.74 8.49 1.57
C TYR A 411 11.74 9.28 0.73
N GLY A 412 11.57 10.59 0.97
CA GLY A 412 10.65 11.47 0.27
C GLY A 412 11.07 11.76 -1.17
N ASP A 413 12.37 11.96 -1.44
CA ASP A 413 12.93 12.07 -2.79
C ASP A 413 12.63 10.79 -3.61
N LEU A 414 12.80 9.61 -3.00
CA LEU A 414 12.47 8.32 -3.63
C LEU A 414 10.96 8.19 -3.89
N CYS A 415 10.11 8.51 -2.91
CA CYS A 415 8.66 8.47 -3.08
C CYS A 415 8.18 9.40 -4.20
N ALA A 416 8.64 10.65 -4.20
CA ALA A 416 8.28 11.65 -5.22
C ALA A 416 8.77 11.25 -6.62
N ARG A 417 9.96 10.64 -6.74
CA ARG A 417 10.47 10.12 -8.01
C ARG A 417 9.58 9.00 -8.56
N LEU A 418 9.31 7.97 -7.76
CA LEU A 418 8.52 6.80 -8.18
C LEU A 418 7.07 7.16 -8.52
N MET A 419 6.45 8.03 -7.72
CA MET A 419 5.09 8.51 -7.97
C MET A 419 5.04 9.46 -9.18
N GLY A 420 6.04 10.34 -9.34
CA GLY A 420 6.15 11.25 -10.48
C GLY A 420 6.32 10.52 -11.82
N GLU A 421 7.11 9.44 -11.86
CA GLU A 421 7.23 8.59 -13.04
C GLU A 421 5.90 7.92 -13.42
N TRP A 422 5.17 7.38 -12.44
CA TRP A 422 3.84 6.82 -12.68
C TRP A 422 2.86 7.89 -13.19
N PHE A 423 2.86 9.07 -12.58
CA PHE A 423 2.01 10.21 -12.93
C PHE A 423 2.24 10.69 -14.37
N GLY A 424 3.49 10.82 -14.79
CA GLY A 424 3.84 11.16 -16.17
C GLY A 424 3.32 10.12 -17.17
N ARG A 425 3.44 8.83 -16.86
CA ARG A 425 2.89 7.72 -17.69
C ARG A 425 1.36 7.70 -17.74
N GLN A 426 0.68 8.22 -16.71
CA GLN A 426 -0.79 8.31 -16.71
C GLN A 426 -1.34 9.42 -17.63
N GLY A 427 -0.48 10.34 -18.09
CA GLY A 427 -0.86 11.47 -18.96
C GLY A 427 -1.54 12.63 -18.23
N PHE A 428 -1.39 12.73 -16.90
CA PHE A 428 -2.00 13.80 -16.12
C PHE A 428 -1.35 15.17 -16.39
N VAL A 429 -2.17 16.21 -16.38
CA VAL A 429 -1.75 17.62 -16.49
C VAL A 429 -2.42 18.40 -15.36
N VAL A 430 -1.61 19.07 -14.53
CA VAL A 430 -2.13 19.96 -13.47
C VAL A 430 -2.28 21.37 -14.03
N PRO A 431 -3.47 21.99 -13.99
CA PRO A 431 -3.66 23.36 -14.43
C PRO A 431 -2.82 24.35 -13.63
N GLY A 432 -1.95 25.11 -14.28
CA GLY A 432 -1.13 26.15 -13.64
C GLY A 432 -1.86 27.46 -13.33
N ARG A 433 -3.20 27.49 -13.40
CA ARG A 433 -4.00 28.72 -13.17
C ARG A 433 -4.65 28.70 -11.79
N ARG A 434 -4.43 29.78 -11.05
CA ARG A 434 -5.17 30.16 -9.84
C ARG A 434 -6.56 30.67 -10.17
N SER A 435 -7.44 30.69 -9.17
CA SER A 435 -8.81 31.17 -9.36
C SER A 435 -8.88 32.66 -9.75
N SER A 436 -9.62 32.96 -10.82
CA SER A 436 -9.88 34.35 -11.25
C SER A 436 -11.14 34.97 -10.63
N ASP A 437 -11.92 34.20 -9.86
CA ASP A 437 -13.14 34.67 -9.17
C ASP A 437 -12.87 35.27 -7.78
N GLY A 438 -11.61 35.24 -7.32
CA GLY A 438 -11.20 35.77 -6.01
C GLY A 438 -11.41 34.83 -4.82
N VAL A 439 -11.97 33.62 -5.04
CA VAL A 439 -12.13 32.58 -4.02
C VAL A 439 -10.94 31.61 -4.09
N ILE A 440 -10.26 31.43 -2.96
CA ILE A 440 -9.12 30.52 -2.82
C ILE A 440 -9.65 29.11 -2.52
N ARG A 441 -9.39 28.16 -3.42
CA ARG A 441 -9.78 26.74 -3.29
C ARG A 441 -8.71 25.97 -2.54
N ILE A 442 -9.10 25.34 -1.44
CA ILE A 442 -8.22 24.61 -0.53
C ILE A 442 -8.65 23.15 -0.48
N GLY A 443 -7.80 22.23 -0.92
CA GLY A 443 -8.02 20.80 -0.72
C GLY A 443 -7.52 20.31 0.64
N VAL A 444 -8.26 19.39 1.25
CA VAL A 444 -7.90 18.71 2.48
C VAL A 444 -8.07 17.19 2.30
N PRO A 445 -7.06 16.48 1.77
CA PRO A 445 -7.01 15.03 1.68
C PRO A 445 -6.68 14.39 3.04
N SER A 446 -7.50 13.44 3.52
CA SER A 446 -7.20 12.68 4.74
C SER A 446 -8.09 11.45 4.93
N GLN A 447 -7.56 10.42 5.61
CA GLN A 447 -8.30 9.26 6.11
C GLN A 447 -9.12 9.54 7.40
N TYR A 448 -9.13 10.78 7.89
CA TYR A 448 -9.51 11.09 9.27
C TYR A 448 -10.70 12.06 9.44
N PHE A 449 -11.61 12.19 8.48
CA PHE A 449 -12.87 12.97 8.62
C PHE A 449 -13.94 12.26 9.47
N TRP A 450 -13.59 11.92 10.71
CA TRP A 450 -14.46 11.29 11.72
C TRP A 450 -13.93 11.68 13.12
N ASN A 451 -14.53 11.19 14.21
CA ASN A 451 -14.07 11.50 15.56
C ASN A 451 -12.65 10.92 15.86
N HIS A 452 -11.62 11.64 15.42
CA HIS A 452 -10.22 11.23 15.42
C HIS A 452 -9.30 12.37 15.87
N SER A 453 -8.14 12.02 16.43
CA SER A 453 -7.14 12.96 16.95
C SER A 453 -6.77 14.09 15.98
N VAL A 454 -6.56 13.78 14.70
CA VAL A 454 -6.19 14.76 13.66
C VAL A 454 -7.35 15.69 13.33
N TRP A 455 -8.59 15.17 13.28
CA TRP A 455 -9.78 15.98 13.06
C TRP A 455 -10.00 16.97 14.20
N ASN A 456 -10.07 16.46 15.43
CA ASN A 456 -10.40 17.27 16.61
C ASN A 456 -9.32 18.31 16.93
N ALA A 457 -8.03 17.98 16.73
CA ALA A 457 -6.93 18.88 17.05
C ALA A 457 -6.60 19.91 15.97
N ILE A 458 -6.76 19.57 14.69
CA ILE A 458 -6.22 20.36 13.58
C ILE A 458 -7.34 20.80 12.63
N VAL A 459 -8.05 19.84 12.04
CA VAL A 459 -8.85 20.07 10.83
C VAL A 459 -10.21 20.68 11.13
N LYS A 460 -10.89 20.24 12.19
CA LYS A 460 -12.27 20.65 12.53
C LYS A 460 -12.42 22.17 12.63
N GLY A 461 -11.44 22.82 13.27
CA GLY A 461 -11.40 24.28 13.44
C GLY A 461 -11.42 25.04 12.11
N TRP A 462 -10.81 24.50 11.05
CA TRP A 462 -10.82 25.11 9.72
C TRP A 462 -12.23 25.11 9.12
N PHE A 463 -12.92 23.97 9.12
CA PHE A 463 -14.29 23.82 8.61
C PHE A 463 -15.33 24.61 9.42
N GLU A 464 -15.06 24.84 10.71
CA GLU A 464 -15.88 25.68 11.57
C GLU A 464 -15.70 27.19 11.38
N LYS A 465 -14.47 27.67 11.10
CA LYS A 465 -14.10 29.09 11.34
C LYS A 465 -13.48 29.85 10.17
N ILE A 466 -13.01 29.19 9.11
CA ILE A 466 -12.46 29.89 7.94
C ILE A 466 -13.57 30.66 7.20
N GLY A 467 -13.25 31.89 6.78
CA GLY A 467 -14.13 32.81 6.04
C GLY A 467 -14.56 32.26 4.68
N ARG A 468 -15.79 31.73 4.60
CA ARG A 468 -16.35 31.10 3.39
C ARG A 468 -16.60 32.09 2.24
N GLU A 469 -16.52 33.39 2.50
CA GLU A 469 -16.60 34.46 1.50
C GLU A 469 -15.31 34.64 0.70
N ARG A 470 -14.17 34.10 1.17
CA ARG A 470 -12.86 34.15 0.48
C ARG A 470 -12.21 32.80 0.26
N PHE A 471 -12.62 31.77 1.00
CA PHE A 471 -12.00 30.45 0.98
C PHE A 471 -13.04 29.34 0.82
N ALA A 472 -12.74 28.38 -0.05
CA ALA A 472 -13.58 27.19 -0.28
C ALA A 472 -12.82 25.92 0.09
N LEU A 473 -13.32 25.18 1.09
CA LEU A 473 -12.73 23.93 1.58
C LEU A 473 -13.28 22.72 0.82
N TYR A 474 -12.39 21.95 0.19
CA TYR A 474 -12.67 20.71 -0.53
C TYR A 474 -12.13 19.53 0.28
N ALA A 475 -13.01 18.73 0.88
CA ALA A 475 -12.63 17.55 1.65
C ALA A 475 -12.54 16.32 0.75
N PHE A 476 -11.41 15.61 0.79
CA PHE A 476 -11.23 14.33 0.11
C PHE A 476 -11.01 13.25 1.18
N TYR A 477 -12.09 12.53 1.51
CA TYR A 477 -12.13 11.56 2.59
C TYR A 477 -12.03 10.12 2.05
N PHE A 478 -10.89 9.47 2.30
CA PHE A 478 -10.62 8.13 1.78
C PHE A 478 -11.43 7.02 2.48
N GLY A 479 -12.01 7.30 3.65
CA GLY A 479 -12.64 6.32 4.52
C GLY A 479 -14.15 6.20 4.36
N ALA A 480 -14.67 5.01 4.68
CA ALA A 480 -16.10 4.71 4.62
C ALA A 480 -16.88 4.95 5.93
N ARG A 481 -16.18 5.24 7.05
CA ARG A 481 -16.84 5.49 8.35
C ARG A 481 -17.71 6.74 8.28
N GLN A 482 -18.82 6.74 9.01
CA GLN A 482 -19.65 7.92 9.22
C GLN A 482 -20.00 8.05 10.70
N ASP A 483 -19.74 9.22 11.26
CA ASP A 483 -20.25 9.65 12.55
C ASP A 483 -20.69 11.12 12.50
N ARG A 484 -21.02 11.72 13.66
CA ARG A 484 -21.45 13.13 13.75
C ARG A 484 -20.43 14.11 13.18
N GLU A 485 -19.13 13.80 13.30
CA GLU A 485 -18.05 14.65 12.81
C GLU A 485 -17.91 14.54 11.28
N THR A 486 -18.05 13.33 10.72
CA THR A 486 -18.13 13.13 9.25
C THR A 486 -19.30 13.91 8.64
N LEU A 487 -20.48 13.85 9.27
CA LEU A 487 -21.67 14.57 8.81
C LEU A 487 -21.49 16.09 8.91
N PHE A 488 -20.89 16.57 10.01
CA PHE A 488 -20.55 17.98 10.16
C PHE A 488 -19.56 18.44 9.07
N ALA A 489 -18.48 17.70 8.82
CA ALA A 489 -17.52 17.99 7.77
C ALA A 489 -18.20 18.09 6.39
N LYS A 490 -19.06 17.11 6.06
CA LYS A 490 -19.83 17.08 4.80
C LYS A 490 -20.78 18.27 4.64
N SER A 491 -21.42 18.72 5.71
CA SER A 491 -22.28 19.91 5.72
C SER A 491 -21.52 21.24 5.65
N SER A 492 -20.22 21.23 5.96
CA SER A 492 -19.38 22.43 6.09
C SER A 492 -18.45 22.68 4.90
N ALA A 493 -18.10 21.63 4.17
CA ALA A 493 -17.24 21.73 2.99
C ALA A 493 -17.97 22.39 1.81
N ALA A 494 -17.22 23.11 0.97
CA ALA A 494 -17.68 23.52 -0.35
C ALA A 494 -17.82 22.31 -1.30
N HIS A 495 -17.05 21.25 -1.04
CA HIS A 495 -17.13 19.96 -1.70
C HIS A 495 -16.70 18.85 -0.74
N PHE A 496 -17.40 17.72 -0.72
CA PHE A 496 -17.06 16.58 0.14
C PHE A 496 -17.10 15.28 -0.68
N GLU A 497 -15.92 14.75 -0.96
CA GLU A 497 -15.71 13.50 -1.68
C GLU A 497 -15.44 12.37 -0.67
N GLN A 498 -16.14 11.24 -0.78
CA GLN A 498 -15.99 10.11 0.16
C GLN A 498 -15.92 8.77 -0.59
N GLY A 499 -15.16 7.82 -0.02
CA GLY A 499 -15.26 6.39 -0.29
C GLY A 499 -14.03 5.78 -0.96
N ALA A 500 -13.93 4.44 -0.97
CA ALA A 500 -12.82 3.75 -1.60
C ALA A 500 -12.83 3.97 -3.14
N ARG A 501 -11.69 4.38 -3.69
CA ARG A 501 -11.49 4.62 -5.14
C ARG A 501 -10.05 4.27 -5.55
N PRO A 502 -9.81 3.88 -6.82
CA PRO A 502 -8.45 3.72 -7.34
C PRO A 502 -7.65 5.02 -7.26
N LEU A 503 -6.33 4.92 -7.03
CA LEU A 503 -5.41 6.07 -6.99
C LEU A 503 -5.55 7.01 -8.20
N ARG A 504 -5.69 6.46 -9.41
CA ARG A 504 -5.87 7.25 -10.64
C ARG A 504 -7.11 8.15 -10.57
N GLN A 505 -8.19 7.66 -9.96
CA GLN A 505 -9.42 8.43 -9.80
C GLN A 505 -9.24 9.54 -8.77
N TRP A 506 -8.67 9.25 -7.59
CA TRP A 506 -8.36 10.28 -6.59
C TRP A 506 -7.48 11.41 -7.14
N VAL A 507 -6.48 11.08 -7.95
CA VAL A 507 -5.63 12.08 -8.62
C VAL A 507 -6.43 12.94 -9.61
N GLN A 508 -7.28 12.33 -10.42
CA GLN A 508 -8.14 13.06 -11.36
C GLN A 508 -9.15 13.97 -10.61
N ASP A 509 -9.83 13.42 -9.60
CA ASP A 509 -10.82 14.12 -8.78
C ASP A 509 -10.20 15.38 -8.14
N ILE A 510 -8.98 15.29 -7.62
CA ILE A 510 -8.25 16.43 -7.03
C ILE A 510 -7.86 17.46 -8.11
N ILE A 511 -7.33 17.03 -9.26
CA ILE A 511 -6.94 17.91 -10.37
C ILE A 511 -8.16 18.69 -10.92
N ASP A 512 -9.30 18.02 -11.07
CA ASP A 512 -10.53 18.58 -11.62
C ASP A 512 -11.13 19.68 -10.72
N ARG A 513 -10.75 19.76 -9.44
CA ARG A 513 -11.18 20.85 -8.53
C ARG A 513 -10.35 22.13 -8.65
N GLN A 514 -9.25 22.12 -9.42
CA GLN A 514 -8.40 23.30 -9.70
C GLN A 514 -8.05 24.09 -8.42
N LEU A 515 -7.45 23.37 -7.48
CA LEU A 515 -7.14 23.86 -6.14
C LEU A 515 -5.95 24.83 -6.18
N ASP A 516 -6.05 25.95 -5.47
CA ASP A 516 -4.94 26.89 -5.31
C ASP A 516 -3.93 26.37 -4.27
N VAL A 517 -4.42 25.71 -3.21
CA VAL A 517 -3.62 25.12 -2.12
C VAL A 517 -4.12 23.71 -1.77
N LEU A 518 -3.21 22.78 -1.47
CA LEU A 518 -3.52 21.45 -0.97
C LEU A 518 -2.86 21.23 0.40
N ILE A 519 -3.65 21.06 1.46
CA ILE A 519 -3.17 20.93 2.84
C ILE A 519 -3.38 19.49 3.33
N TYR A 520 -2.29 18.77 3.57
CA TYR A 520 -2.28 17.44 4.15
C TYR A 520 -2.25 17.53 5.69
N PRO A 521 -3.32 17.12 6.40
CA PRO A 521 -3.36 17.15 7.88
C PRO A 521 -2.34 16.19 8.52
N GLU A 522 -2.08 15.08 7.84
CA GLU A 522 -1.04 14.11 8.13
C GLU A 522 -0.49 13.54 6.83
N ILE A 523 0.77 13.10 6.89
CA ILE A 523 1.42 12.23 5.93
C ILE A 523 2.19 11.22 6.77
N GLY A 524 2.10 9.93 6.44
CA GLY A 524 2.72 8.86 7.24
C GLY A 524 1.74 7.89 7.90
N MET A 525 0.47 8.28 8.06
CA MET A 525 -0.53 7.51 8.83
C MET A 525 -1.46 6.66 7.96
N ASP A 526 -1.58 7.00 6.67
CA ASP A 526 -2.40 6.30 5.68
C ASP A 526 -1.57 6.06 4.38
N PRO A 527 -1.71 4.89 3.71
CA PRO A 527 -1.09 4.64 2.41
C PRO A 527 -1.46 5.61 1.29
N LEU A 528 -2.65 6.21 1.28
CA LEU A 528 -3.05 7.16 0.23
C LEU A 528 -2.48 8.56 0.46
N SER A 529 -2.44 9.06 1.70
CA SER A 529 -1.92 10.41 2.02
C SER A 529 -0.49 10.61 1.51
N ILE A 530 0.41 9.64 1.74
CA ILE A 530 1.80 9.68 1.21
C ILE A 530 1.88 9.56 -0.32
N LYS A 531 1.05 8.71 -0.96
CA LYS A 531 1.03 8.57 -2.43
C LYS A 531 0.61 9.88 -3.10
N LEU A 532 -0.43 10.53 -2.59
CA LEU A 532 -0.93 11.81 -3.11
C LEU A 532 0.04 12.96 -2.79
N ALA A 533 0.59 13.02 -1.57
CA ALA A 533 1.56 14.04 -1.18
C ALA A 533 2.86 13.97 -1.98
N SER A 534 3.25 12.78 -2.44
CA SER A 534 4.40 12.54 -3.34
C SER A 534 4.16 13.03 -4.78
N LEU A 535 2.97 13.54 -5.10
CA LEU A 535 2.61 14.15 -6.37
C LEU A 535 2.43 15.66 -6.19
N ARG A 536 2.73 16.44 -7.23
CA ARG A 536 2.45 17.87 -7.27
C ARG A 536 1.06 18.09 -7.86
N LEU A 537 0.03 18.07 -7.02
CA LEU A 537 -1.40 18.11 -7.42
C LEU A 537 -2.02 19.51 -7.34
N ALA A 538 -1.39 20.44 -6.62
CA ALA A 538 -1.76 21.86 -6.58
C ALA A 538 -0.51 22.75 -6.70
N PRO A 539 -0.65 24.04 -7.07
CA PRO A 539 0.48 24.98 -7.15
C PRO A 539 1.23 25.12 -5.83
N VAL A 540 0.51 25.11 -4.71
CA VAL A 540 1.07 25.11 -3.35
C VAL A 540 0.60 23.88 -2.59
N GLN A 541 1.53 23.16 -1.97
CA GLN A 541 1.22 22.03 -1.10
C GLN A 541 1.82 22.22 0.29
N VAL A 542 1.04 21.85 1.31
CA VAL A 542 1.32 22.15 2.71
C VAL A 542 1.10 20.89 3.53
N ALA A 543 1.97 20.62 4.49
CA ALA A 543 1.78 19.59 5.50
C ALA A 543 1.61 20.21 6.90
N THR A 544 1.13 19.43 7.86
CA THR A 544 1.04 19.86 9.27
C THR A 544 1.13 18.67 10.23
N TRP A 545 1.00 18.94 11.52
CA TRP A 545 1.52 18.13 12.62
C TRP A 545 0.66 16.95 13.06
N GLY A 546 -0.30 16.50 12.23
CA GLY A 546 -1.01 15.24 12.47
C GLY A 546 -0.05 14.05 12.56
N HIS A 547 1.04 14.10 11.79
CA HIS A 547 2.28 13.41 12.11
C HIS A 547 3.38 14.45 12.41
N PRO A 548 3.83 14.61 13.68
CA PRO A 548 4.65 15.74 14.13
C PRO A 548 6.15 15.59 13.80
N GLU A 549 6.44 15.41 12.51
CA GLU A 549 7.77 15.37 11.92
C GLU A 549 7.73 15.86 10.45
N THR A 550 8.89 16.26 9.91
CA THR A 550 9.07 16.61 8.51
C THR A 550 8.65 15.47 7.57
N THR A 551 8.00 15.80 6.45
CA THR A 551 7.58 14.81 5.44
C THR A 551 8.76 14.28 4.62
N GLY A 552 9.82 15.10 4.48
CA GLY A 552 10.94 14.82 3.58
C GLY A 552 10.63 14.98 2.09
N LEU A 553 9.38 15.31 1.72
CA LEU A 553 8.91 15.30 0.34
C LEU A 553 9.29 16.60 -0.39
N PRO A 554 9.97 16.56 -1.56
CA PRO A 554 10.23 17.75 -2.37
C PRO A 554 8.96 18.33 -3.04
N THR A 555 7.82 17.65 -2.90
CA THR A 555 6.50 18.06 -3.37
C THR A 555 5.70 18.85 -2.32
N ILE A 556 6.19 19.00 -1.09
CA ILE A 556 5.56 19.82 -0.04
C ILE A 556 6.40 21.08 0.19
N ASP A 557 5.78 22.25 0.11
CA ASP A 557 6.49 23.54 0.15
C ASP A 557 6.60 24.09 1.58
N TYR A 558 5.53 23.91 2.37
CA TYR A 558 5.39 24.48 3.71
C TYR A 558 4.96 23.44 4.74
N TYR A 559 5.43 23.61 5.98
CA TYR A 559 4.96 22.86 7.14
C TYR A 559 4.32 23.83 8.14
N LEU A 560 3.02 23.66 8.42
CA LEU A 560 2.30 24.45 9.42
C LEU A 560 2.49 23.85 10.81
N SER A 561 2.99 24.65 11.74
CA SER A 561 3.22 24.30 13.14
C SER A 561 2.72 25.43 14.07
N ALA A 562 3.15 25.45 15.33
CA ALA A 562 2.66 26.36 16.37
C ALA A 562 3.81 27.09 17.09
N GLU A 563 3.64 28.39 17.36
CA GLU A 563 4.63 29.24 18.05
C GLU A 563 5.04 28.69 19.43
N GLU A 564 4.09 28.20 20.23
CA GLU A 564 4.36 27.69 21.59
C GLU A 564 5.02 26.30 21.60
N MET A 565 4.96 25.57 20.48
CA MET A 565 5.44 24.19 20.39
C MET A 565 6.81 24.07 19.71
N GLU A 566 7.24 25.03 18.91
CA GLU A 566 8.53 24.99 18.21
C GLU A 566 9.65 25.71 19.00
N PRO A 567 10.91 25.23 18.98
CA PRO A 567 12.05 26.04 19.40
C PRO A 567 12.41 27.11 18.34
N PRO A 568 13.12 28.20 18.68
CA PRO A 568 13.47 29.27 17.73
C PRO A 568 14.29 28.83 16.50
N ASP A 569 15.03 27.71 16.59
CA ASP A 569 15.85 27.14 15.52
C ASP A 569 15.16 25.99 14.75
N ALA A 570 13.87 25.73 15.02
CA ALA A 570 13.12 24.56 14.53
C ALA A 570 13.23 24.25 13.03
N GLN A 571 13.41 25.27 12.18
CA GLN A 571 13.55 25.12 10.72
C GLN A 571 14.66 24.13 10.32
N VAL A 572 15.71 23.92 11.14
CA VAL A 572 16.77 22.92 10.87
C VAL A 572 16.26 21.47 10.88
N ASN A 573 15.06 21.23 11.41
CA ASN A 573 14.43 19.92 11.50
C ASN A 573 13.49 19.62 10.30
N TYR A 574 13.20 20.61 9.44
CA TYR A 574 12.24 20.49 8.35
C TYR A 574 12.88 20.61 6.95
N THR A 575 12.44 19.80 6.00
CA THR A 575 12.78 19.97 4.57
C THR A 575 11.98 21.10 3.93
N GLU A 576 10.75 21.27 4.39
CA GLU A 576 9.76 22.28 4.04
C GLU A 576 10.10 23.62 4.70
N ARG A 577 9.52 24.72 4.20
CA ARG A 577 9.55 25.99 4.92
C ARG A 577 8.58 25.94 6.10
N LEU A 578 9.11 26.04 7.32
CA LEU A 578 8.32 26.06 8.54
C LEU A 578 7.55 27.37 8.68
N ILE A 579 6.26 27.26 8.99
CA ILE A 579 5.35 28.38 9.25
C ILE A 579 4.69 28.12 10.61
N THR A 580 5.06 28.91 11.62
CA THR A 580 4.43 28.85 12.95
C THR A 580 3.18 29.72 12.97
N LEU A 581 2.03 29.11 13.23
CA LEU A 581 0.79 29.82 13.53
C LEU A 581 0.76 30.23 15.01
N PRO A 582 0.08 31.34 15.38
CA PRO A 582 0.06 31.85 16.75
C PRO A 582 -0.32 30.85 17.83
N ASN A 583 0.19 31.03 19.05
CA ASN A 583 -0.19 30.22 20.21
C ASN A 583 0.01 28.71 19.94
N LEU A 584 -1.06 27.90 20.08
CA LEU A 584 -1.07 26.45 19.79
C LEU A 584 -1.31 26.10 18.31
N GLY A 585 -1.36 27.09 17.41
CA GLY A 585 -1.49 26.88 15.96
C GLY A 585 -2.79 26.21 15.49
N CYS A 586 -3.79 26.05 16.36
CA CYS A 586 -5.06 25.40 16.06
C CYS A 586 -6.25 26.08 16.77
N PHE A 587 -7.44 25.93 16.19
CA PHE A 587 -8.70 26.26 16.88
C PHE A 587 -9.24 24.96 17.52
N TYR A 588 -9.16 24.87 18.85
CA TYR A 588 -9.61 23.70 19.61
C TYR A 588 -10.89 23.96 20.39
N ARG A 589 -11.69 22.92 20.63
CA ARG A 589 -12.90 22.99 21.48
C ARG A 589 -12.81 21.99 22.62
N ALA A 590 -13.26 22.42 23.80
CA ALA A 590 -13.49 21.52 24.93
C ALA A 590 -14.50 20.43 24.50
N TRP A 591 -14.29 19.21 24.98
CA TRP A 591 -15.11 18.05 24.60
C TRP A 591 -16.48 18.09 25.28
N GLY A 592 -16.54 18.62 26.51
CA GLY A 592 -17.79 18.85 27.24
C GLY A 592 -18.54 17.57 27.63
N ASN A 593 -17.86 16.43 27.67
CA ASN A 593 -18.46 15.17 28.10
C ASN A 593 -18.90 15.24 29.57
N GLU A 594 -20.04 14.63 29.87
CA GLU A 594 -20.39 14.27 31.24
C GLU A 594 -19.56 13.04 31.65
N ALA A 595 -18.80 13.15 32.74
CA ALA A 595 -17.91 12.10 33.22
C ALA A 595 -18.71 10.96 33.87
N ILE A 596 -18.41 9.71 33.53
CA ILE A 596 -19.02 8.53 34.14
C ILE A 596 -18.16 8.07 35.32
N ARG A 597 -18.77 7.91 36.50
CA ARG A 597 -18.12 7.32 37.66
C ARG A 597 -17.79 5.85 37.37
N LEU A 598 -16.52 5.50 37.48
CA LEU A 598 -16.02 4.13 37.31
C LEU A 598 -16.10 3.32 38.62
N ASP A 599 -16.22 2.01 38.46
CA ASP A 599 -15.72 1.07 39.46
C ASP A 599 -14.19 0.95 39.29
N LEU A 600 -13.45 1.25 40.36
CA LEU A 600 -11.99 1.21 40.34
C LEU A 600 -11.45 -0.16 40.74
N ASP A 601 -12.22 -0.94 41.52
CA ASP A 601 -11.82 -2.26 41.96
C ASP A 601 -11.93 -3.26 40.77
N GLU A 602 -12.94 -3.11 39.90
CA GLU A 602 -13.02 -3.84 38.61
C GLU A 602 -11.82 -3.57 37.68
N LEU A 603 -11.20 -2.38 37.79
CA LEU A 603 -10.01 -1.99 37.02
C LEU A 603 -8.69 -2.31 37.73
N GLY A 604 -8.71 -2.89 38.93
CA GLY A 604 -7.51 -3.19 39.73
C GLY A 604 -6.82 -1.94 40.33
N ILE A 605 -7.53 -0.82 40.43
CA ILE A 605 -7.01 0.47 40.90
C ILE A 605 -7.41 0.66 42.37
N ASP A 606 -6.45 0.77 43.30
CA ASP A 606 -6.77 1.00 44.70
C ASP A 606 -7.22 2.47 44.89
N PRO A 607 -8.47 2.72 45.32
CA PRO A 607 -9.03 4.07 45.40
C PRO A 607 -8.32 4.98 46.40
N ARG A 608 -7.42 4.47 47.25
CA ARG A 608 -6.65 5.24 48.25
C ARG A 608 -5.21 5.50 47.83
N SER A 609 -4.72 4.92 46.74
CA SER A 609 -3.36 5.14 46.24
C SER A 609 -3.27 6.43 45.42
N PRO A 610 -2.18 7.21 45.53
CA PRO A 610 -1.86 8.29 44.58
C PRO A 610 -1.87 7.76 43.15
N LEU A 611 -2.62 8.43 42.26
CA LEU A 611 -2.90 7.93 40.92
C LEU A 611 -2.25 8.78 39.82
N PHE A 612 -1.31 8.17 39.10
CA PHE A 612 -0.69 8.72 37.90
C PHE A 612 -1.33 8.11 36.65
N LEU A 613 -1.82 8.93 35.72
CA LEU A 613 -2.27 8.44 34.41
C LEU A 613 -1.16 8.53 33.38
N CYS A 614 -0.96 7.43 32.64
CA CYS A 614 0.02 7.27 31.58
C CYS A 614 -0.69 6.91 30.25
N PRO A 615 -1.36 7.87 29.59
CA PRO A 615 -2.21 7.62 28.42
C PRO A 615 -1.44 7.55 27.09
N GLY A 616 -0.13 7.32 27.14
CA GLY A 616 0.66 7.06 25.95
C GLY A 616 0.33 5.67 25.39
N MET A 617 0.35 5.53 24.06
CA MET A 617 0.41 4.21 23.43
C MET A 617 1.74 3.54 23.79
N PRO A 618 1.82 2.20 23.95
CA PRO A 618 3.05 1.53 24.40
C PRO A 618 4.33 1.90 23.61
N PHE A 619 4.21 2.09 22.30
CA PHE A 619 5.32 2.49 21.43
C PHE A 619 5.84 3.93 21.64
N LYS A 620 5.13 4.78 22.40
CA LYS A 620 5.64 6.10 22.82
C LYS A 620 6.67 6.00 23.94
N TYR A 621 6.66 4.93 24.73
CA TYR A 621 7.58 4.76 25.86
C TYR A 621 8.90 4.17 25.37
N ALA A 622 9.94 5.02 25.30
CA ALA A 622 11.28 4.61 24.90
C ALA A 622 12.08 4.04 26.10
N PRO A 623 12.88 2.95 25.93
CA PRO A 623 13.47 2.21 27.04
C PRO A 623 14.34 3.02 28.00
N GLN A 624 15.02 4.05 27.48
CA GLN A 624 15.90 4.89 28.29
C GLN A 624 15.16 5.70 29.37
N HIS A 625 13.83 5.82 29.30
CA HIS A 625 13.01 6.55 30.27
C HIS A 625 12.28 5.66 31.29
N ASP A 626 12.39 4.33 31.18
CA ASP A 626 11.61 3.39 32.01
C ASP A 626 11.94 3.49 33.53
N TRP A 627 13.16 3.93 33.86
CA TRP A 627 13.64 4.12 35.24
C TRP A 627 12.91 5.22 36.01
N VAL A 628 12.33 6.20 35.30
CA VAL A 628 11.55 7.31 35.87
C VAL A 628 10.39 6.78 36.73
N PHE A 629 9.68 5.76 36.24
CA PHE A 629 8.54 5.18 36.95
C PHE A 629 8.95 4.46 38.24
N ALA A 630 10.05 3.70 38.21
CA ALA A 630 10.57 2.99 39.37
C ALA A 630 11.12 3.95 40.43
N GLU A 631 11.78 5.05 40.02
CA GLU A 631 12.31 6.05 40.95
C GLU A 631 11.20 6.91 41.60
N ILE A 632 10.13 7.23 40.86
CA ILE A 632 8.92 7.85 41.44
C ILE A 632 8.27 6.90 42.46
N ALA A 633 8.10 5.62 42.13
CA ALA A 633 7.56 4.62 43.06
C ALA A 633 8.42 4.46 44.31
N ARG A 634 9.74 4.29 44.16
CA ARG A 634 10.70 4.19 45.28
C ARG A 634 10.62 5.44 46.18
N SER A 635 10.43 6.61 45.58
CA SER A 635 10.30 7.88 46.31
C SER A 635 8.99 8.03 47.07
N LEU A 636 7.87 7.54 46.53
CA LEU A 636 6.54 7.68 47.15
C LEU A 636 6.18 6.51 48.06
N GLY A 637 6.84 5.36 47.91
CA GLY A 637 6.40 4.10 48.48
C GLY A 637 5.14 3.63 47.76
N ARG A 638 3.97 4.14 48.16
CA ARG A 638 2.67 3.73 47.62
C ARG A 638 2.18 4.73 46.56
N CYS A 639 2.11 4.29 45.31
CA CYS A 639 1.43 4.96 44.19
C CYS A 639 1.08 3.94 43.10
N GLN A 640 0.19 4.31 42.17
CA GLN A 640 -0.15 3.51 40.99
C GLN A 640 -0.03 4.34 39.69
N PHE A 641 0.55 3.74 38.65
CA PHE A 641 0.63 4.22 37.28
C PHE A 641 -0.36 3.43 36.41
N ILE A 642 -1.23 4.14 35.69
CA ILE A 642 -2.29 3.53 34.87
C ILE A 642 -1.94 3.67 33.40
N PHE A 643 -1.68 2.54 32.74
CA PHE A 643 -1.39 2.44 31.32
C PHE A 643 -2.59 1.88 30.55
N PHE A 644 -2.83 2.38 29.34
CA PHE A 644 -4.01 2.05 28.54
C PHE A 644 -3.63 1.18 27.36
N ILE A 645 -4.19 -0.03 27.28
CA ILE A 645 -3.83 -1.03 26.26
C ILE A 645 -5.08 -1.65 25.63
N PRO A 646 -5.04 -1.99 24.33
CA PRO A 646 -6.03 -2.92 23.78
C PRO A 646 -5.75 -4.33 24.33
N GLU A 647 -6.79 -5.16 24.41
CA GLU A 647 -6.69 -6.55 24.88
C GLU A 647 -5.62 -7.34 24.10
N VAL A 648 -4.81 -8.12 24.81
CA VAL A 648 -3.75 -9.02 24.29
C VAL A 648 -2.83 -8.34 23.25
N SER A 649 -2.01 -7.39 23.72
CA SER A 649 -1.03 -6.69 22.88
C SER A 649 0.41 -7.08 23.20
N ILE A 650 1.14 -7.57 22.19
CA ILE A 650 2.59 -7.85 22.27
C ILE A 650 3.39 -6.59 22.66
N LEU A 651 2.93 -5.40 22.27
CA LEU A 651 3.56 -4.13 22.66
C LEU A 651 3.30 -3.79 24.14
N ALA A 652 2.13 -4.16 24.68
CA ALA A 652 1.82 -4.00 26.10
C ALA A 652 2.65 -4.95 26.95
N GLU A 653 2.73 -6.22 26.55
CA GLU A 653 3.57 -7.22 27.21
C GLU A 653 5.05 -6.81 27.21
N LYS A 654 5.55 -6.31 26.07
CA LYS A 654 6.91 -5.76 25.96
C LYS A 654 7.16 -4.53 26.84
N LEU A 655 6.14 -3.68 27.05
CA LEU A 655 6.23 -2.57 28.00
C LEU A 655 6.27 -3.09 29.45
N ARG A 656 5.39 -4.03 29.80
CA ARG A 656 5.33 -4.65 31.12
C ARG A 656 6.65 -5.31 31.49
N GLN A 657 7.21 -6.15 30.61
CA GLN A 657 8.51 -6.81 30.82
C GLN A 657 9.66 -5.81 31.03
N ARG A 658 9.70 -4.72 30.23
CA ARG A 658 10.68 -3.64 30.38
C ARG A 658 10.57 -2.94 31.73
N LEU A 659 9.36 -2.52 32.10
CA LEU A 659 9.11 -1.89 33.41
C LEU A 659 9.42 -2.86 34.56
N GLU A 660 9.04 -4.13 34.46
CA GLU A 660 9.28 -5.14 35.50
C GLU A 660 10.78 -5.35 35.74
N ALA A 661 11.56 -5.51 34.67
CA ALA A 661 13.02 -5.61 34.76
C ALA A 661 13.68 -4.39 35.41
N VAL A 662 13.07 -3.21 35.30
CA VAL A 662 13.53 -1.98 35.95
C VAL A 662 13.06 -1.91 37.41
N PHE A 663 11.80 -2.20 37.72
CA PHE A 663 11.28 -2.22 39.09
C PHE A 663 12.03 -3.22 39.97
N ILE A 664 12.37 -4.40 39.45
CA ILE A 664 13.21 -5.40 40.13
C ILE A 664 14.59 -4.82 40.54
N ARG A 665 15.24 -4.03 39.67
CA ARG A 665 16.54 -3.38 39.99
C ARG A 665 16.42 -2.36 41.13
N TYR A 666 15.23 -1.78 41.33
CA TYR A 666 14.93 -0.85 42.40
C TYR A 666 14.40 -1.54 43.68
N GLY A 667 14.30 -2.88 43.68
CA GLY A 667 13.76 -3.66 44.81
C GLY A 667 12.23 -3.56 44.96
N LEU A 668 11.51 -3.20 43.89
CA LEU A 668 10.07 -3.00 43.88
C LEU A 668 9.36 -4.14 43.13
N LYS A 669 8.12 -4.44 43.53
CA LYS A 669 7.23 -5.35 42.81
C LYS A 669 6.35 -4.55 41.86
N ILE A 670 6.33 -4.92 40.57
CA ILE A 670 5.60 -4.17 39.55
C ILE A 670 4.08 -4.12 39.79
N ASP A 671 3.47 -5.23 40.22
CA ASP A 671 2.01 -5.31 40.42
C ASP A 671 1.47 -4.37 41.50
N ASP A 672 2.33 -3.92 42.42
CA ASP A 672 1.95 -3.02 43.51
C ASP A 672 1.86 -1.56 42.99
N HIS A 673 2.34 -1.30 41.76
CA HIS A 673 2.54 0.03 41.19
C HIS A 673 2.07 0.23 39.75
N VAL A 674 2.02 -0.78 38.89
CA VAL A 674 1.73 -0.61 37.46
C VAL A 674 0.49 -1.42 37.10
N ILE A 675 -0.58 -0.71 36.74
CA ILE A 675 -1.85 -1.29 36.33
C ILE A 675 -2.06 -1.01 34.85
N PHE A 676 -2.37 -2.06 34.09
CA PHE A 676 -2.72 -1.98 32.68
C PHE A 676 -4.24 -2.19 32.55
N ILE A 677 -4.93 -1.22 31.96
CA ILE A 677 -6.39 -1.25 31.79
C ILE A 677 -6.78 -1.21 30.31
N PRO A 678 -7.97 -1.74 29.94
CA PRO A 678 -8.50 -1.60 28.58
C PRO A 678 -8.72 -0.13 28.20
N TRP A 679 -8.86 0.11 26.89
CA TRP A 679 -9.29 1.42 26.41
C TRP A 679 -10.70 1.77 26.90
N LEU A 680 -10.86 3.00 27.39
CA LEU A 680 -12.11 3.52 27.92
C LEU A 680 -12.86 4.34 26.84
N SER A 681 -14.18 4.44 26.99
CA SER A 681 -14.97 5.46 26.27
C SER A 681 -14.59 6.87 26.77
N GLY A 682 -14.86 7.91 25.98
CA GLY A 682 -14.57 9.31 26.39
C GLY A 682 -15.09 9.65 27.80
N PRO A 683 -16.41 9.51 28.06
CA PRO A 683 -17.00 9.71 29.39
C PRO A 683 -16.36 8.90 30.53
N ALA A 684 -15.93 7.65 30.25
CA ALA A 684 -15.24 6.80 31.22
C ALA A 684 -13.80 7.28 31.49
N PHE A 685 -13.07 7.68 30.44
CA PHE A 685 -11.74 8.27 30.56
C PHE A 685 -11.77 9.61 31.32
N ASP A 686 -12.77 10.45 31.07
CA ASP A 686 -12.95 11.71 31.79
C ASP A 686 -13.30 11.49 33.27
N GLY A 687 -14.02 10.41 33.60
CA GLY A 687 -14.25 9.97 34.99
C GLY A 687 -13.01 9.41 35.68
N LEU A 688 -12.10 8.76 34.93
CA LEU A 688 -10.79 8.36 35.45
C LEU A 688 -9.86 9.56 35.66
N LEU A 689 -9.92 10.55 34.77
CA LEU A 689 -9.22 11.83 34.94
C LEU A 689 -9.68 12.56 36.21
N ASP A 690 -10.98 12.61 36.50
CA ASP A 690 -11.49 13.20 37.74
C ASP A 690 -10.90 12.55 39.01
N ARG A 691 -10.67 11.24 38.98
CA ARG A 691 -10.00 10.50 40.05
C ARG A 691 -8.49 10.75 40.09
N ALA A 692 -7.85 11.11 38.99
CA ALA A 692 -6.40 11.21 38.90
C ALA A 692 -5.80 12.35 39.75
N ASP A 693 -4.66 12.06 40.38
CA ASP A 693 -3.87 13.07 41.07
C ASP A 693 -2.97 13.83 40.09
N VAL A 694 -2.34 13.11 39.14
CA VAL A 694 -1.35 13.65 38.20
C VAL A 694 -1.46 12.95 36.84
N PHE A 695 -1.30 13.70 35.76
CA PHE A 695 -1.12 13.19 34.41
C PHE A 695 0.38 13.18 34.07
N LEU A 696 0.91 12.04 33.66
CA LEU A 696 2.29 11.90 33.22
C LEU A 696 2.35 11.89 31.69
N ASP A 697 2.81 13.00 31.10
CA ASP A 697 3.06 13.07 29.67
C ASP A 697 4.30 12.24 29.30
N THR A 698 4.30 11.66 28.09
CA THR A 698 5.33 10.71 27.69
C THR A 698 6.59 11.42 27.19
N ILE A 699 7.72 11.14 27.83
CA ILE A 699 9.03 11.71 27.49
C ILE A 699 9.42 11.27 26.07
N GLY A 700 9.89 12.23 25.25
CA GLY A 700 10.32 12.01 23.87
C GLY A 700 9.20 12.02 22.81
N PHE A 701 7.98 11.58 23.15
CA PHE A 701 6.79 11.70 22.30
C PHE A 701 5.53 12.09 23.10
N SER A 702 5.32 13.38 23.20
CA SER A 702 4.27 14.06 23.96
C SER A 702 2.84 13.76 23.46
N GLY A 703 1.85 13.98 24.32
CA GLY A 703 0.42 13.96 24.00
C GLY A 703 -0.17 15.36 23.76
N PHE A 704 -1.08 15.48 22.80
CA PHE A 704 -1.89 16.69 22.60
C PHE A 704 -3.33 16.52 23.12
N ASN A 705 -4.17 15.72 22.43
CA ASN A 705 -5.59 15.57 22.78
C ASN A 705 -5.82 15.08 24.23
N THR A 706 -5.07 14.08 24.69
CA THR A 706 -5.19 13.57 26.07
C THR A 706 -4.71 14.59 27.12
N ALA A 707 -3.71 15.41 26.78
CA ALA A 707 -3.28 16.53 27.63
C ALA A 707 -4.34 17.64 27.68
N MET A 708 -4.98 17.96 26.55
CA MET A 708 -6.11 18.91 26.50
C MET A 708 -7.29 18.43 27.36
N GLN A 709 -7.64 17.14 27.31
CA GLN A 709 -8.66 16.56 28.21
C GLN A 709 -8.24 16.65 29.69
N ALA A 710 -6.97 16.38 30.02
CA ALA A 710 -6.48 16.54 31.39
C ALA A 710 -6.60 17.99 31.89
N VAL A 711 -6.30 18.98 31.05
CA VAL A 711 -6.54 20.41 31.34
C VAL A 711 -8.04 20.73 31.49
N GLU A 712 -8.90 20.12 30.68
CA GLU A 712 -10.36 20.24 30.79
C GLU A 712 -10.91 19.64 32.10
N ARG A 713 -10.25 18.65 32.69
CA ARG A 713 -10.56 18.12 34.03
C ARG A 713 -9.72 18.77 35.16
N GLY A 714 -8.85 19.73 34.83
CA GLY A 714 -8.03 20.47 35.80
C GLY A 714 -6.89 19.67 36.42
N ILE A 715 -6.44 18.59 35.77
CA ILE A 715 -5.42 17.67 36.29
C ILE A 715 -4.02 18.24 36.04
N PRO A 716 -3.11 18.29 37.04
CA PRO A 716 -1.73 18.67 36.83
C PRO A 716 -1.03 17.72 35.87
N ILE A 717 -0.43 18.27 34.81
CA ILE A 717 0.40 17.54 33.87
C ILE A 717 1.85 17.69 34.30
N VAL A 718 2.62 16.60 34.24
CA VAL A 718 4.08 16.61 34.29
C VAL A 718 4.58 16.24 32.90
N THR A 719 5.40 17.11 32.31
CA THR A 719 6.03 16.87 31.00
C THR A 719 7.51 17.21 31.05
N ARG A 720 8.32 16.56 30.21
CA ARG A 720 9.70 16.99 29.91
C ARG A 720 9.70 17.56 28.50
N GLU A 721 10.20 18.77 28.32
CA GLU A 721 10.26 19.41 27.01
C GLU A 721 11.37 18.80 26.14
N GLY A 722 10.99 18.19 25.02
CA GLY A 722 11.91 17.60 24.06
C GLY A 722 12.46 18.58 23.01
N ARG A 723 13.39 18.08 22.18
CA ARG A 723 14.06 18.87 21.13
C ARG A 723 13.19 19.15 19.89
N PHE A 724 12.27 18.26 19.55
CA PHE A 724 11.46 18.30 18.32
C PHE A 724 9.98 18.48 18.65
N LEU A 725 9.18 19.01 17.73
CA LEU A 725 7.73 19.27 17.88
C LEU A 725 6.97 18.16 18.63
N ARG A 726 7.18 16.90 18.23
CA ARG A 726 6.59 15.70 18.85
C ARG A 726 6.84 15.54 20.36
N GLY A 727 7.92 16.12 20.91
CA GLY A 727 8.23 16.13 22.33
C GLY A 727 7.80 17.41 23.06
N ARG A 728 7.00 18.28 22.42
CA ARG A 728 6.73 19.66 22.86
C ARG A 728 5.24 20.03 22.90
N LEU A 729 4.35 19.08 22.64
CA LEU A 729 2.91 19.30 22.54
C LEU A 729 2.30 19.72 23.89
N ALA A 730 2.54 18.94 24.95
CA ALA A 730 2.08 19.25 26.30
C ALA A 730 2.83 20.44 26.92
N SER A 731 4.12 20.64 26.62
CA SER A 731 4.86 21.79 27.13
C SER A 731 4.40 23.10 26.48
N GLY A 732 4.03 23.09 25.19
CA GLY A 732 3.38 24.22 24.53
C GLY A 732 2.00 24.55 25.14
N ILE A 733 1.18 23.54 25.44
CA ILE A 733 -0.09 23.70 26.18
C ILE A 733 0.13 24.39 27.53
N LEU A 734 1.14 23.95 28.30
CA LEU A 734 1.46 24.50 29.62
C LEU A 734 2.04 25.92 29.53
N LYS A 735 2.95 26.19 28.59
CA LYS A 735 3.49 27.54 28.31
C LYS A 735 2.38 28.53 27.98
N ARG A 736 1.43 28.13 27.14
CA ARG A 736 0.30 28.95 26.72
C ARG A 736 -0.62 29.34 27.90
N MET A 737 -0.68 28.53 28.97
CA MET A 737 -1.36 28.86 30.24
C MET A 737 -0.45 29.57 31.28
N GLY A 738 0.82 29.85 30.96
CA GLY A 738 1.78 30.40 31.92
C GLY A 738 2.18 29.42 33.04
N LEU A 739 2.08 28.12 32.79
CA LEU A 739 2.34 27.02 33.74
C LEU A 739 3.70 26.36 33.49
N GLN A 740 4.74 27.15 33.19
CA GLN A 740 6.08 26.61 32.90
C GLN A 740 6.70 25.86 34.09
N GLU A 741 6.22 26.08 35.32
CA GLU A 741 6.65 25.30 36.49
C GLU A 741 6.29 23.81 36.42
N LEU A 742 5.44 23.41 35.46
CA LEU A 742 5.06 22.03 35.19
C LEU A 742 5.87 21.36 34.06
N VAL A 743 6.85 22.09 33.50
CA VAL A 743 7.73 21.63 32.41
C VAL A 743 9.12 21.34 32.98
N ALA A 744 9.48 20.07 33.07
CA ALA A 744 10.77 19.60 33.53
C ALA A 744 11.89 19.79 32.50
N GLY A 745 13.09 20.15 32.95
CA GLY A 745 14.30 20.25 32.11
C GLY A 745 15.01 18.90 31.94
N SER A 746 15.03 18.08 33.00
CA SER A 746 15.63 16.75 33.02
C SER A 746 14.64 15.65 33.42
N GLU A 747 15.09 14.39 33.43
CA GLU A 747 14.32 13.27 33.97
C GLU A 747 14.23 13.35 35.50
N GLU A 748 15.29 13.81 36.17
CA GLU A 748 15.32 14.08 37.61
C GLU A 748 14.33 15.19 38.01
N ASP A 749 14.24 16.26 37.22
CA ASP A 749 13.24 17.32 37.42
C ASP A 749 11.81 16.77 37.27
N TYR A 750 11.59 15.90 36.27
CA TYR A 750 10.29 15.27 36.01
C TYR A 750 9.87 14.39 37.20
N ILE A 751 10.79 13.57 37.71
CA ILE A 751 10.61 12.75 38.92
C ILE A 751 10.31 13.65 40.13
N ALA A 752 11.13 14.68 40.35
CA ALA A 752 10.99 15.58 41.49
C ALA A 752 9.63 16.32 41.47
N LEU A 753 9.17 16.76 40.30
CA LEU A 753 7.88 17.40 40.12
C LEU A 753 6.71 16.43 40.35
N ALA A 754 6.78 15.20 39.80
CA ALA A 754 5.77 14.16 40.02
C ALA A 754 5.65 13.79 41.51
N VAL A 755 6.79 13.62 42.19
CA VAL A 755 6.86 13.34 43.64
C VAL A 755 6.34 14.52 44.46
N LYS A 756 6.70 15.76 44.10
CA LYS A 756 6.22 16.99 44.75
C LYS A 756 4.71 17.12 44.65
N LEU A 757 4.13 16.91 43.46
CA LEU A 757 2.68 16.99 43.26
C LEU A 757 1.92 16.00 44.15
N ILE A 758 2.46 14.82 44.45
CA ILE A 758 1.82 13.89 45.39
C ILE A 758 2.02 14.33 46.86
N ARG A 759 3.26 14.63 47.27
CA ARG A 759 3.61 14.94 48.66
C ARG A 759 3.09 16.29 49.17
N ASP A 760 3.05 17.31 48.31
CA ASP A 760 2.53 18.65 48.62
C ASP A 760 1.11 18.81 48.05
N GLY A 761 0.13 18.37 48.85
CA GLY A 761 -1.28 18.45 48.49
C GLY A 761 -1.79 19.88 48.30
N GLU A 762 -1.21 20.87 48.99
CA GLU A 762 -1.58 22.27 48.76
C GLU A 762 -1.05 22.79 47.43
N TYR A 763 0.19 22.44 47.06
CA TYR A 763 0.74 22.77 45.74
C TYR A 763 -0.09 22.11 44.64
N ARG A 764 -0.44 20.83 44.78
CA ARG A 764 -1.35 20.13 43.85
C ARG A 764 -2.67 20.89 43.68
N GLU A 765 -3.33 21.25 44.77
CA GLU A 765 -4.62 21.95 44.72
C GLU A 765 -4.52 23.39 44.19
N ARG A 766 -3.45 24.12 44.52
CA ARG A 766 -3.15 25.43 43.90
C ARG A 766 -2.95 25.30 42.39
N THR A 767 -2.23 24.28 41.95
CA THR A 767 -2.03 23.97 40.52
C THR A 767 -3.34 23.62 39.82
N ARG A 768 -4.19 22.76 40.41
CA ARG A 768 -5.54 22.44 39.86
C ARG A 768 -6.38 23.70 39.65
N LYS A 769 -6.42 24.60 40.65
CA LYS A 769 -7.11 25.89 40.56
C LYS A 769 -6.54 26.81 39.48
N ARG A 770 -5.21 26.86 39.34
CA ARG A 770 -4.54 27.66 38.30
C ARG A 770 -4.85 27.13 36.91
N ILE A 771 -4.82 25.81 36.69
CA ILE A 771 -5.25 25.18 35.43
C ILE A 771 -6.72 25.52 35.12
N ALA A 772 -7.62 25.40 36.11
CA ALA A 772 -9.04 25.71 35.92
C ALA A 772 -9.30 27.19 35.55
N ALA A 773 -8.49 28.12 36.09
CA ALA A 773 -8.55 29.54 35.75
C ALA A 773 -7.98 29.84 34.36
N GLU A 774 -6.78 29.35 34.05
CA GLU A 774 -6.04 29.77 32.84
C GLU A 774 -6.45 29.02 31.57
N ARG A 775 -6.98 27.78 31.66
CA ARG A 775 -7.30 26.93 30.49
C ARG A 775 -8.15 27.57 29.39
N HIS A 776 -8.91 28.61 29.70
CA HIS A 776 -9.73 29.33 28.73
C HIS A 776 -8.91 29.88 27.55
N VAL A 777 -7.62 30.16 27.73
CA VAL A 777 -6.71 30.67 26.67
C VAL A 777 -6.34 29.65 25.58
N LEU A 778 -6.72 28.38 25.78
CA LEU A 778 -6.47 27.26 24.85
C LEU A 778 -7.66 26.93 23.94
N PHE A 779 -8.86 27.36 24.33
CA PHE A 779 -10.11 26.97 23.68
C PHE A 779 -10.68 28.13 22.85
N GLU A 780 -11.24 27.78 21.70
CA GLU A 780 -11.84 28.69 20.72
C GLU A 780 -10.95 29.86 20.26
N ASP A 781 -9.61 29.72 20.36
CA ASP A 781 -8.68 30.74 19.89
C ASP A 781 -8.74 30.90 18.36
N ARG A 782 -9.14 32.10 17.93
CA ARG A 782 -9.23 32.48 16.51
C ARG A 782 -7.94 33.09 15.93
N ALA A 783 -6.90 33.33 16.73
CA ALA A 783 -5.64 33.85 16.21
C ALA A 783 -4.97 32.91 15.19
N PRO A 784 -4.90 31.57 15.41
CA PRO A 784 -4.41 30.63 14.41
C PRO A 784 -5.19 30.64 13.09
N ILE A 785 -6.53 30.75 13.16
CA ILE A 785 -7.39 30.79 11.97
C ILE A 785 -7.09 32.03 11.12
N ARG A 786 -7.04 33.21 11.74
CA ARG A 786 -6.71 34.46 11.01
C ARG A 786 -5.31 34.45 10.41
N ALA A 787 -4.34 33.87 11.12
CA ALA A 787 -2.98 33.71 10.60
C ALA A 787 -2.93 32.73 9.41
N LEU A 788 -3.67 31.62 9.49
CA LEU A 788 -3.82 30.66 8.40
C LEU A 788 -4.50 31.30 7.18
N GLU A 789 -5.58 32.06 7.36
CA GLU A 789 -6.25 32.81 6.28
C GLU A 789 -5.29 33.81 5.60
N ASN A 790 -4.48 34.53 6.38
CA ASN A 790 -3.47 35.45 5.84
C ASN A 790 -2.38 34.71 5.05
N PHE A 791 -1.86 33.61 5.60
CA PHE A 791 -0.87 32.76 4.92
C PHE A 791 -1.43 32.20 3.60
N LEU A 792 -2.64 31.65 3.62
CA LEU A 792 -3.32 31.12 2.42
C LEU A 792 -3.53 32.22 1.37
N ALA A 793 -3.92 33.42 1.79
CA ALA A 793 -4.05 34.58 0.91
C ALA A 793 -2.71 35.19 0.45
N GLU A 794 -1.58 34.80 1.03
CA GLU A 794 -0.23 35.12 0.53
C GLU A 794 0.20 34.10 -0.52
N VAL A 795 0.16 32.81 -0.19
CA VAL A 795 0.67 31.74 -1.08
C VAL A 795 -0.24 31.46 -2.28
N ALA A 796 -1.52 31.86 -2.23
CA ALA A 796 -2.43 31.79 -3.37
C ALA A 796 -2.30 32.95 -4.38
N LYS A 797 -1.40 33.93 -4.16
CA LYS A 797 -1.13 35.04 -5.11
C LYS A 797 -0.13 34.70 -6.18
#